data_AF-A0A8T6N3M1-F1
#
_entry.id   AF-A0A8T6N3M1-F1
#
_cell.length_a   1.000
_cell.length_b   1.000
_cell.length_c   1.000
_cell.angle_alpha   90.00
_cell.angle_beta   90.00
_cell.angle_gamma   90.00
#
_symmetry.space_group_name_H-M   'P 1'
#
loop_
_entity.id
_entity.type
_entity.pdbx_description
1 polymer ?
#
loop_
_entity_poly.entity_id
_entity_poly.type
_entity_poly.pdbx_seq_one_letter_code
_entity_poly.pdbx_strand_id
1 'polypeptide(L)'
;MDAMQLNHNQYAVAAIVATLCLAGLYTVVDAMLSTSQSVGYYEPAADDIFLDESETQVAGQDFDNDGIPDRMEQTLYGTNWQLADTDGDGLEDGWEIENGLDPLDSGEAQITEIDFSNPDTGSEGGDQNETFPDPDNGPNGDPDRDGLTNIEEAAIGTNPSVRDSDGDGLNDLWESLYTIEVTASGSEPFMLLDPLSPNWDCPLLTPTKEAEIQQAIGLADWQDLAMGPFGEHSCDAVLDLEPSGGDTLPNYIEESYSTNPLSDDSDNDLIPDRVEVAYGIQYLDVHCGRFTFSVVTKDAPYSSMMQDSDDRDWFTEDMDGDGKFNGPSDWDTDGDGMPDGFEYCYDDTLDPLSATDAFGDPDQDGLNNLQEYEVAYTWGPTNFTSPSSSDTDGDQMPDGWEHLNGINPRDGMNGIEDPDMDGFDSDGDGSVFYKDLVGVSTVQSISIEIGDFVQKNQTLLWIRTVQDLAYINVPLKAHQDGYVYHIDIEVGDEVERRSQSLMTIVEGHERLTNLDEYEARDLNKDGIVDGRSTNPMNPDTDGDGLIDGIEVIGWTIRIVDGSARDIKVRSDPGVFDSDSDGLSDSVEYYVTYTNATDRDTDSDGIEDFTEAMDGFSWNGSTYFTNASRMDTDNDGLDDREEVIAGEDQYVTNASDIDSDDDDLKDGFEVLNIPRPWQSATNPLDPDTDGDLQPDGWEMQITSVEDDTVSHSLWIAPDNWLPPGCTSMLECGRGPGGWIWDNYLQGFSSSGDPDGDGVLNPTYTFSELNLTGFTIPDSGRWALDPSFGSLPDSSFDADNDSLSNLMEIPSRWDTNPVKVDTDGDLLPDGWEVTYNEFAVTYGNITLSVTERGPLDPKMFDSDGDGISDGSEDLDSDGLNVMHLMNKYCPGWNDPQNSACHIDPSSPSGAIFYNDLGNYTNYEEYQNGTHPILNDTDGDLWLDGSEVYHQDQDDDSMWSGWEFFFGLDPYDPSDATIDSDADGYSNKCENKYNTNPLNPLSFPGQGQLCNQFE
;
A
#
# COMPACT_ATOMS: atom_id res chain seq x y z
N MET A 1 -61.74 -95.71 34.60
CA MET A 1 -60.52 -96.12 35.34
C MET A 1 -59.59 -94.95 35.18
N ASP A 2 -59.41 -94.19 36.25
CA ASP A 2 -58.69 -92.92 36.23
C ASP A 2 -57.22 -93.13 35.87
N ALA A 3 -56.77 -92.47 34.81
CA ALA A 3 -55.36 -92.33 34.48
C ALA A 3 -54.90 -90.98 35.03
N MET A 4 -54.02 -91.04 36.02
CA MET A 4 -53.41 -89.89 36.69
C MET A 4 -52.47 -89.18 35.70
N GLN A 5 -52.77 -87.93 35.33
CA GLN A 5 -51.87 -87.06 34.56
C GLN A 5 -50.89 -86.38 35.51
N LEU A 6 -49.59 -86.46 35.21
CA LEU A 6 -48.50 -85.81 35.95
C LEU A 6 -48.31 -84.37 35.45
N ASN A 7 -47.89 -83.46 36.34
CA ASN A 7 -47.50 -82.06 36.00
C ASN A 7 -46.09 -82.05 35.35
N HIS A 8 -45.78 -81.05 34.51
CA HIS A 8 -44.47 -80.77 33.90
C HIS A 8 -43.29 -80.96 34.87
N ASN A 9 -43.38 -80.48 36.12
CA ASN A 9 -42.31 -80.64 37.12
C ASN A 9 -42.14 -82.09 37.58
N GLN A 10 -43.17 -82.92 37.48
CA GLN A 10 -43.10 -84.36 37.78
C GLN A 10 -42.57 -85.18 36.59
N TYR A 11 -42.72 -84.67 35.36
CA TYR A 11 -42.04 -85.24 34.19
C TYR A 11 -40.53 -84.97 34.22
N ALA A 12 -40.11 -83.78 34.64
CA ALA A 12 -38.70 -83.44 34.82
C ALA A 12 -38.03 -84.35 35.86
N VAL A 13 -38.65 -84.52 37.04
CA VAL A 13 -38.11 -85.42 38.08
C VAL A 13 -38.09 -86.89 37.63
N ALA A 14 -39.10 -87.34 36.87
CA ALA A 14 -39.11 -88.70 36.32
C ALA A 14 -38.05 -88.91 35.23
N ALA A 15 -37.77 -87.90 34.41
CA ALA A 15 -36.72 -87.92 33.40
C ALA A 15 -35.33 -87.97 34.06
N ILE A 16 -35.07 -87.11 35.06
CA ILE A 16 -33.81 -87.05 35.81
C ILE A 16 -33.54 -88.38 36.56
N VAL A 17 -34.56 -88.97 37.19
CA VAL A 17 -34.42 -90.28 37.86
C VAL A 17 -34.19 -91.41 36.84
N ALA A 18 -34.79 -91.34 35.64
CA ALA A 18 -34.58 -92.31 34.59
C ALA A 18 -33.16 -92.22 33.98
N THR A 19 -32.63 -91.02 33.75
CA THR A 19 -31.25 -90.82 33.27
C THR A 19 -30.21 -91.22 34.33
N LEU A 20 -30.42 -90.89 35.62
CA LEU A 20 -29.54 -91.32 36.70
C LEU A 20 -29.54 -92.84 36.89
N CYS A 21 -30.68 -93.51 36.73
CA CYS A 21 -30.74 -94.98 36.74
C CYS A 21 -30.11 -95.62 35.49
N LEU A 22 -30.15 -94.96 34.32
CA LEU A 22 -29.52 -95.46 33.10
C LEU A 22 -27.99 -95.30 33.15
N ALA A 23 -27.50 -94.14 33.61
CA ALA A 23 -26.08 -93.85 33.79
C ALA A 23 -25.42 -94.76 34.84
N GLY A 24 -26.14 -95.07 35.94
CA GLY A 24 -25.70 -96.05 36.93
C GLY A 24 -25.67 -97.51 36.43
N LEU A 25 -26.40 -97.83 35.36
CA LEU A 25 -26.43 -99.19 34.78
C LEU A 25 -25.34 -99.37 33.71
N TYR A 26 -25.00 -98.33 32.94
CA TYR A 26 -23.89 -98.37 31.98
C TYR A 26 -22.52 -98.45 32.67
N THR A 27 -22.30 -97.68 33.73
CA THR A 27 -21.04 -97.68 34.51
C THR A 27 -20.78 -99.01 35.23
N VAL A 28 -21.82 -99.70 35.68
CA VAL A 28 -21.70 -101.03 36.33
C VAL A 28 -21.51 -102.16 35.32
N VAL A 29 -22.07 -102.05 34.11
CA VAL A 29 -21.90 -103.05 33.04
C VAL A 29 -20.51 -102.95 32.39
N ASP A 30 -19.95 -101.74 32.28
CA ASP A 30 -18.62 -101.52 31.70
C ASP A 30 -17.49 -101.94 32.66
N ALA A 31 -17.65 -101.66 33.96
CA ALA A 31 -16.73 -102.14 35.01
C ALA A 31 -16.76 -103.68 35.20
N MET A 32 -17.85 -104.37 34.79
CA MET A 32 -17.94 -105.84 34.81
C MET A 32 -17.41 -106.50 33.54
N LEU A 33 -17.33 -105.78 32.41
CA LEU A 33 -16.74 -106.28 31.16
C LEU A 33 -15.21 -106.13 31.14
N SER A 34 -14.63 -105.19 31.89
CA SER A 34 -13.17 -104.94 31.91
C SER A 34 -12.35 -105.85 32.85
N THR A 35 -12.96 -106.77 33.62
CA THR A 35 -12.23 -107.61 34.60
C THR A 35 -12.40 -109.13 34.47
N SER A 36 -12.98 -109.66 33.38
CA SER A 36 -13.17 -111.12 33.22
C SER A 36 -12.11 -111.80 32.33
N GLN A 37 -11.22 -112.59 32.94
CA GLN A 37 -10.21 -113.44 32.27
C GLN A 37 -10.78 -114.76 31.72
N SER A 38 -11.85 -114.72 30.94
CA SER A 38 -12.41 -115.93 30.33
C SER A 38 -13.41 -115.59 29.23
N VAL A 39 -12.95 -115.18 28.04
CA VAL A 39 -13.48 -115.51 26.69
C VAL A 39 -12.68 -114.70 25.64
N GLY A 40 -11.86 -115.37 24.81
CA GLY A 40 -11.57 -114.95 23.42
C GLY A 40 -10.46 -113.91 23.14
N TYR A 41 -9.28 -114.42 22.79
CA TYR A 41 -8.20 -113.87 21.94
C TYR A 41 -8.05 -112.34 21.75
N TYR A 42 -7.25 -111.69 22.62
CA TYR A 42 -6.43 -110.53 22.26
C TYR A 42 -5.07 -110.63 22.96
N GLU A 43 -3.99 -110.31 22.24
CA GLU A 43 -2.62 -110.28 22.75
C GLU A 43 -2.40 -109.05 23.64
N PRO A 44 -1.66 -109.15 24.76
CA PRO A 44 -1.39 -107.99 25.62
C PRO A 44 -0.36 -107.05 24.99
N ALA A 45 -0.75 -105.78 24.82
CA ALA A 45 0.12 -104.65 24.52
C ALA A 45 0.96 -104.29 25.75
N ALA A 46 1.98 -105.10 26.03
CA ALA A 46 2.95 -104.88 27.11
C ALA A 46 4.38 -104.71 26.57
N ASP A 47 4.51 -104.16 25.37
CA ASP A 47 5.78 -103.74 24.77
C ASP A 47 5.50 -102.45 23.99
N ASP A 48 5.47 -101.31 24.69
CA ASP A 48 5.83 -99.96 24.18
C ASP A 48 5.63 -98.88 25.27
N ILE A 49 6.13 -99.17 26.48
CA ILE A 49 6.29 -98.15 27.53
C ILE A 49 7.79 -97.99 27.76
N PHE A 50 8.40 -97.02 27.08
CA PHE A 50 9.63 -96.40 27.53
C PHE A 50 9.26 -95.39 28.62
N LEU A 51 9.25 -95.83 29.88
CA LEU A 51 9.32 -94.93 31.03
C LEU A 51 10.77 -94.51 31.20
N ASP A 52 11.06 -93.22 30.97
CA ASP A 52 12.23 -92.60 31.57
C ASP A 52 11.96 -92.38 33.06
N GLU A 53 12.96 -92.65 33.89
CA GLU A 53 12.87 -92.62 35.34
C GLU A 53 12.96 -91.17 35.86
N SER A 54 11.90 -90.36 35.79
CA SER A 54 11.88 -89.10 36.56
C SER A 54 10.54 -88.43 36.92
N GLU A 55 9.36 -89.06 36.81
CA GLU A 55 8.12 -88.39 37.21
C GLU A 55 7.27 -89.20 38.20
N THR A 56 7.33 -88.80 39.46
CA THR A 56 6.40 -89.24 40.51
C THR A 56 5.31 -88.19 40.67
N GLN A 57 4.23 -88.30 39.91
CA GLN A 57 3.04 -87.46 40.14
C GLN A 57 2.23 -88.02 41.32
N VAL A 58 1.89 -87.13 42.26
CA VAL A 58 1.07 -87.43 43.44
C VAL A 58 -0.34 -86.92 43.16
N ALA A 59 -1.36 -87.71 43.46
CA ALA A 59 -2.76 -87.31 43.24
C ALA A 59 -3.10 -86.01 44.01
N GLY A 60 -3.49 -84.96 43.27
CA GLY A 60 -3.88 -83.65 43.80
C GLY A 60 -2.75 -82.63 43.92
N GLN A 61 -1.59 -82.88 43.30
CA GLN A 61 -0.64 -81.82 42.96
C GLN A 61 -1.09 -81.13 41.68
N ASP A 62 -0.78 -79.84 41.63
CA ASP A 62 -0.95 -78.88 40.54
C ASP A 62 0.45 -78.21 40.47
N PHE A 63 1.17 -78.43 39.38
CA PHE A 63 2.61 -78.16 39.28
C PHE A 63 2.91 -76.75 38.78
N ASP A 64 2.16 -76.28 37.80
CA ASP A 64 2.17 -74.94 37.22
C ASP A 64 1.29 -73.94 37.98
N ASN A 65 0.36 -74.40 38.82
CA ASN A 65 -0.53 -73.61 39.67
C ASN A 65 -1.60 -72.81 38.91
N ASP A 66 -2.11 -73.37 37.81
CA ASP A 66 -3.20 -72.80 37.01
C ASP A 66 -4.60 -73.16 37.58
N GLY A 67 -4.67 -74.01 38.60
CA GLY A 67 -5.92 -74.44 39.25
C GLY A 67 -6.41 -75.83 38.82
N ILE A 68 -5.75 -76.49 37.87
CA ILE A 68 -6.07 -77.86 37.46
C ILE A 68 -5.05 -78.84 38.08
N PRO A 69 -5.49 -79.96 38.70
CA PRO A 69 -4.56 -80.97 39.16
C PRO A 69 -3.87 -81.71 37.99
N ASP A 70 -2.56 -82.02 38.09
CA ASP A 70 -1.71 -82.66 37.05
C ASP A 70 -2.37 -83.88 36.36
N ARG A 71 -3.16 -84.65 37.15
CA ARG A 71 -3.83 -85.86 36.69
C ARG A 71 -5.04 -85.55 35.81
N MET A 72 -5.75 -84.46 36.09
CA MET A 72 -6.95 -84.05 35.37
C MET A 72 -6.56 -83.46 34.00
N GLU A 73 -5.50 -82.66 33.92
CA GLU A 73 -4.93 -82.17 32.67
C GLU A 73 -4.56 -83.31 31.71
N GLN A 74 -3.74 -84.27 32.15
CA GLN A 74 -3.31 -85.37 31.28
C GLN A 74 -4.43 -86.36 30.87
N THR A 75 -5.49 -86.50 31.67
CA THR A 75 -6.47 -87.59 31.47
C THR A 75 -7.86 -87.14 31.04
N LEU A 76 -8.22 -85.88 31.28
CA LEU A 76 -9.54 -85.33 30.96
C LEU A 76 -9.47 -84.21 29.93
N TYR A 77 -8.59 -83.22 30.11
CA TYR A 77 -8.57 -82.00 29.30
C TYR A 77 -7.52 -82.01 28.17
N GLY A 78 -6.47 -82.82 28.30
CA GLY A 78 -5.43 -82.93 27.26
C GLY A 78 -4.36 -81.83 27.32
N THR A 79 -4.41 -80.96 28.33
CA THR A 79 -3.46 -79.87 28.59
C THR A 79 -2.15 -80.38 29.22
N ASN A 80 -1.12 -79.53 29.18
CA ASN A 80 0.23 -79.85 29.63
C ASN A 80 0.50 -79.32 31.03
N TRP A 81 0.33 -80.21 32.03
CA TRP A 81 0.67 -80.08 33.46
C TRP A 81 2.03 -79.48 33.89
N GLN A 82 2.87 -79.03 32.97
CA GLN A 82 4.08 -78.24 33.27
C GLN A 82 3.98 -76.78 32.84
N LEU A 83 2.95 -76.42 32.09
CA LEU A 83 2.69 -75.10 31.52
C LEU A 83 1.27 -74.69 31.91
N ALA A 84 1.16 -73.55 32.60
CA ALA A 84 -0.13 -72.99 32.99
C ALA A 84 -1.01 -72.57 31.79
N ASP A 85 -0.41 -72.45 30.61
CA ASP A 85 -1.02 -72.03 29.35
C ASP A 85 -0.45 -72.99 28.29
N THR A 86 -1.27 -73.94 27.83
CA THR A 86 -0.84 -75.06 26.99
C THR A 86 -0.66 -74.66 25.54
N ASP A 87 -1.55 -73.83 25.01
CA ASP A 87 -1.53 -73.43 23.60
C ASP A 87 -0.78 -72.11 23.35
N GLY A 88 -0.45 -71.40 24.42
CA GLY A 88 0.49 -70.27 24.45
C GLY A 88 -0.13 -68.96 24.03
N ASP A 89 -1.45 -68.80 24.17
CA ASP A 89 -2.19 -67.62 23.74
C ASP A 89 -2.24 -66.51 24.82
N GLY A 90 -1.94 -66.85 26.07
CA GLY A 90 -1.91 -65.94 27.21
C GLY A 90 -3.04 -66.13 28.23
N LEU A 91 -3.99 -67.02 28.00
CA LEU A 91 -4.98 -67.48 28.99
C LEU A 91 -4.46 -68.72 29.74
N GLU A 92 -4.81 -68.85 31.03
CA GLU A 92 -4.41 -70.03 31.80
C GLU A 92 -5.42 -71.16 31.59
N ASP A 93 -4.96 -72.40 31.35
CA ASP A 93 -5.80 -73.56 31.02
C ASP A 93 -6.91 -73.77 32.08
N GLY A 94 -6.57 -73.55 33.35
CA GLY A 94 -7.50 -73.63 34.48
C GLY A 94 -8.60 -72.57 34.49
N TRP A 95 -8.29 -71.36 34.05
CA TRP A 95 -9.26 -70.27 33.97
C TRP A 95 -10.21 -70.49 32.78
N GLU A 96 -9.68 -70.91 31.62
CA GLU A 96 -10.48 -71.22 30.44
C GLU A 96 -11.50 -72.33 30.71
N ILE A 97 -11.08 -73.40 31.38
CA ILE A 97 -11.97 -74.51 31.74
C ILE A 97 -13.03 -74.09 32.77
N GLU A 98 -12.69 -73.23 33.71
CA GLU A 98 -13.64 -72.73 34.70
C GLU A 98 -14.75 -71.88 34.05
N ASN A 99 -14.40 -71.14 32.99
CA ASN A 99 -15.30 -70.26 32.25
C ASN A 99 -15.91 -70.88 30.97
N GLY A 100 -15.52 -72.12 30.63
CA GLY A 100 -16.14 -72.89 29.55
C GLY A 100 -15.52 -72.70 28.16
N LEU A 101 -14.31 -72.13 28.09
CA LEU A 101 -13.46 -72.02 26.90
C LEU A 101 -12.64 -73.30 26.70
N ASP A 102 -12.04 -73.47 25.51
CA ASP A 102 -11.21 -74.64 25.17
C ASP A 102 -9.70 -74.32 25.29
N PRO A 103 -8.99 -74.85 26.31
CA PRO A 103 -7.57 -74.52 26.61
C PRO A 103 -6.54 -75.12 25.63
N LEU A 104 -7.02 -75.65 24.50
CA LEU A 104 -6.19 -76.18 23.42
C LEU A 104 -6.39 -75.39 22.11
N ASP A 105 -7.22 -74.35 22.13
CA ASP A 105 -7.63 -73.57 20.98
C ASP A 105 -7.41 -72.07 21.16
N SER A 106 -6.19 -71.64 20.85
CA SER A 106 -5.73 -70.24 20.84
C SER A 106 -6.55 -69.22 20.01
N GLY A 107 -7.63 -69.64 19.35
CA GLY A 107 -8.47 -68.83 18.47
C GLY A 107 -7.82 -68.36 17.17
N GLU A 108 -6.49 -68.46 17.04
CA GLU A 108 -5.77 -68.09 15.84
C GLU A 108 -5.79 -69.22 14.80
N ALA A 109 -6.22 -68.88 13.57
CA ALA A 109 -6.03 -69.76 12.42
C ALA A 109 -4.53 -69.99 12.18
N GLN A 110 -4.00 -71.16 12.58
CA GLN A 110 -2.64 -71.56 12.23
C GLN A 110 -2.45 -71.53 10.71
N ILE A 111 -1.78 -70.49 10.22
CA ILE A 111 -1.19 -70.42 8.87
C ILE A 111 0.03 -71.35 8.80
N THR A 112 -0.21 -72.65 8.97
CA THR A 112 0.76 -73.64 8.49
C THR A 112 0.63 -73.72 6.98
N GLU A 113 1.74 -73.48 6.28
CA GLU A 113 1.82 -73.54 4.83
C GLU A 113 1.09 -74.78 4.31
N ILE A 114 0.00 -74.56 3.57
CA ILE A 114 -0.55 -75.58 2.67
C ILE A 114 0.56 -75.87 1.66
N ASP A 115 1.34 -76.93 1.87
CA ASP A 115 2.25 -77.46 0.85
C ASP A 115 1.40 -78.00 -0.31
N PHE A 116 1.20 -77.17 -1.32
CA PHE A 116 0.51 -77.48 -2.57
C PHE A 116 1.20 -78.58 -3.43
N SER A 117 2.21 -79.29 -2.91
CA SER A 117 2.98 -80.26 -3.70
C SER A 117 2.48 -81.70 -3.67
N ASN A 118 1.43 -82.05 -2.90
CA ASN A 118 0.88 -83.41 -2.96
C ASN A 118 -0.62 -83.53 -2.64
N PRO A 119 -1.52 -83.44 -3.64
CA PRO A 119 -2.90 -83.87 -3.46
C PRO A 119 -2.92 -85.40 -3.43
N ASP A 120 -2.82 -86.00 -2.24
CA ASP A 120 -3.07 -87.44 -2.11
C ASP A 120 -4.57 -87.70 -2.32
N THR A 121 -4.88 -88.15 -3.53
CA THR A 121 -6.20 -88.66 -3.90
C THR A 121 -6.40 -90.04 -3.26
N GLY A 122 -6.97 -90.06 -2.05
CA GLY A 122 -7.25 -91.27 -1.28
C GLY A 122 -8.62 -91.26 -0.58
N SER A 123 -9.63 -91.74 -1.30
CA SER A 123 -11.01 -92.07 -0.90
C SER A 123 -11.30 -92.51 0.55
N GLU A 124 -12.38 -91.93 1.11
CA GLU A 124 -13.40 -92.47 2.03
C GLU A 124 -12.98 -93.23 3.31
N GLY A 125 -13.22 -92.57 4.45
CA GLY A 125 -13.44 -93.19 5.77
C GLY A 125 -13.70 -92.10 6.81
N GLY A 126 -14.91 -92.06 7.38
CA GLY A 126 -15.34 -91.00 8.30
C GLY A 126 -14.74 -91.04 9.71
N ASP A 127 -14.99 -89.92 10.39
CA ASP A 127 -14.94 -89.61 11.82
C ASP A 127 -13.60 -89.09 12.41
N GLN A 128 -13.69 -87.79 12.76
CA GLN A 128 -13.00 -87.02 13.82
C GLN A 128 -11.57 -86.48 13.56
N ASN A 129 -11.51 -85.23 13.09
CA ASN A 129 -10.65 -84.17 13.64
C ASN A 129 -11.23 -82.82 13.17
N GLU A 130 -12.04 -82.17 14.00
CA GLU A 130 -12.35 -80.75 13.79
C GLU A 130 -11.05 -80.00 14.07
N THR A 131 -10.53 -79.31 13.07
CA THR A 131 -9.28 -78.51 13.18
C THR A 131 -9.52 -77.23 12.42
N PHE A 132 -10.60 -76.55 12.80
CA PHE A 132 -10.80 -75.14 12.53
C PHE A 132 -10.83 -74.47 13.90
N PRO A 133 -9.85 -73.61 14.21
CA PRO A 133 -9.83 -72.81 15.43
C PRO A 133 -11.11 -71.98 15.55
N ASP A 134 -11.74 -72.00 16.72
CA ASP A 134 -12.86 -71.13 17.05
C ASP A 134 -12.30 -69.82 17.61
N PRO A 135 -12.44 -68.69 16.90
CA PRO A 135 -11.87 -67.42 17.33
C PRO A 135 -12.44 -66.94 18.68
N ASP A 136 -13.61 -67.45 19.10
CA ASP A 136 -14.23 -67.10 20.38
C ASP A 136 -13.49 -67.72 21.58
N ASN A 137 -12.66 -68.76 21.39
CA ASN A 137 -11.88 -69.38 22.47
C ASN A 137 -10.59 -68.62 22.82
N GLY A 138 -9.98 -67.94 21.84
CA GLY A 138 -8.71 -67.27 22.05
C GLY A 138 -8.79 -65.99 22.90
N PRO A 139 -7.67 -65.31 23.19
CA PRO A 139 -7.63 -64.19 24.12
C PRO A 139 -8.40 -62.96 23.65
N ASN A 140 -8.60 -62.84 22.34
CA ASN A 140 -9.35 -61.74 21.70
C ASN A 140 -10.78 -62.17 21.30
N GLY A 141 -11.22 -63.35 21.73
CA GLY A 141 -12.60 -63.81 21.54
C GLY A 141 -13.55 -63.07 22.47
N ASP A 142 -14.82 -62.98 22.06
CA ASP A 142 -15.92 -62.38 22.81
C ASP A 142 -17.16 -63.30 22.62
N PRO A 143 -17.26 -64.39 23.42
CA PRO A 143 -18.25 -65.44 23.21
C PRO A 143 -19.69 -65.01 23.52
N ASP A 144 -19.89 -64.12 24.49
CA ASP A 144 -21.20 -63.64 24.93
C ASP A 144 -21.61 -62.29 24.35
N ARG A 145 -20.69 -61.62 23.64
CA ARG A 145 -20.89 -60.40 22.85
C ARG A 145 -21.27 -59.21 23.67
N ASP A 146 -20.72 -59.12 24.87
CA ASP A 146 -20.85 -57.93 25.70
C ASP A 146 -19.76 -56.88 25.40
N GLY A 147 -18.76 -57.25 24.61
CA GLY A 147 -17.68 -56.39 24.13
C GLY A 147 -16.40 -56.45 24.97
N LEU A 148 -16.36 -57.22 26.05
CA LEU A 148 -15.11 -57.59 26.72
C LEU A 148 -14.48 -58.81 26.03
N THR A 149 -13.17 -58.77 25.84
CA THR A 149 -12.45 -59.94 25.37
C THR A 149 -12.14 -60.90 26.52
N ASN A 150 -12.00 -62.20 26.21
CA ASN A 150 -11.65 -63.22 27.21
C ASN A 150 -10.47 -62.80 28.13
N ILE A 151 -9.45 -62.14 27.60
CA ILE A 151 -8.30 -61.68 28.41
C ILE A 151 -8.64 -60.50 29.35
N GLU A 152 -9.57 -59.63 28.95
CA GLU A 152 -10.05 -58.51 29.76
C GLU A 152 -10.96 -59.01 30.89
N GLU A 153 -11.83 -59.96 30.58
CA GLU A 153 -12.69 -60.62 31.56
C GLU A 153 -11.88 -61.44 32.57
N ALA A 154 -10.81 -62.11 32.13
CA ALA A 154 -9.87 -62.77 33.02
C ALA A 154 -9.22 -61.79 34.02
N ALA A 155 -8.98 -60.55 33.59
CA ALA A 155 -8.37 -59.53 34.42
C ALA A 155 -9.35 -58.91 35.43
N ILE A 156 -10.62 -58.75 35.06
CA ILE A 156 -11.67 -58.16 35.90
C ILE A 156 -12.34 -59.22 36.79
N GLY A 157 -12.34 -60.49 36.37
CA GLY A 157 -12.90 -61.64 37.07
C GLY A 157 -14.34 -61.99 36.67
N THR A 158 -14.81 -61.46 35.54
CA THR A 158 -16.13 -61.70 34.94
C THR A 158 -16.13 -63.00 34.13
N ASN A 159 -17.29 -63.41 33.63
CA ASN A 159 -17.49 -64.70 32.97
C ASN A 159 -17.69 -64.55 31.45
N PRO A 160 -16.74 -65.01 30.63
CA PRO A 160 -16.78 -64.93 29.16
C PRO A 160 -17.94 -65.53 28.40
N SER A 161 -18.80 -66.26 29.09
CA SER A 161 -19.95 -66.90 28.49
C SER A 161 -21.27 -66.28 28.95
N VAL A 162 -21.21 -65.25 29.79
CA VAL A 162 -22.34 -64.60 30.43
C VAL A 162 -22.16 -63.08 30.46
N ARG A 163 -22.87 -62.41 29.54
CA ARG A 163 -22.95 -60.95 29.40
C ARG A 163 -23.22 -60.13 30.68
N ASP A 164 -23.75 -60.76 31.73
CA ASP A 164 -24.11 -60.15 33.02
C ASP A 164 -23.71 -61.15 34.12
N SER A 165 -22.48 -61.02 34.62
CA SER A 165 -21.85 -61.99 35.51
C SER A 165 -22.50 -62.08 36.89
N ASP A 166 -23.03 -60.96 37.39
CA ASP A 166 -23.58 -60.86 38.73
C ASP A 166 -25.13 -60.89 38.79
N GLY A 167 -25.76 -60.82 37.62
CA GLY A 167 -27.17 -61.08 37.36
C GLY A 167 -28.08 -59.90 37.68
N ASP A 168 -27.55 -58.68 37.67
CA ASP A 168 -28.23 -57.47 38.10
C ASP A 168 -28.97 -56.72 36.97
N GLY A 169 -28.75 -57.16 35.72
CA GLY A 169 -29.39 -56.65 34.52
C GLY A 169 -28.54 -55.67 33.70
N LEU A 170 -27.33 -55.32 34.14
CA LEU A 170 -26.34 -54.57 33.38
C LEU A 170 -25.31 -55.52 32.76
N ASN A 171 -24.56 -55.05 31.76
CA ASN A 171 -23.51 -55.87 31.15
C ASN A 171 -22.14 -55.57 31.76
N ASP A 172 -21.25 -56.57 31.73
CA ASP A 172 -19.98 -56.49 32.45
C ASP A 172 -19.04 -55.40 31.89
N LEU A 173 -19.04 -55.20 30.56
CA LEU A 173 -18.28 -54.12 29.89
C LEU A 173 -18.67 -52.75 30.43
N TRP A 174 -19.95 -52.42 30.39
CA TRP A 174 -20.49 -51.10 30.70
C TRP A 174 -20.26 -50.77 32.18
N GLU A 175 -20.46 -51.73 33.07
CA GLU A 175 -20.18 -51.56 34.49
C GLU A 175 -18.69 -51.33 34.77
N SER A 176 -17.81 -52.08 34.10
CA SER A 176 -16.36 -51.93 34.28
C SER A 176 -15.83 -50.55 33.87
N LEU A 177 -16.50 -49.86 32.94
CA LEU A 177 -16.12 -48.53 32.46
C LEU A 177 -16.52 -47.43 33.45
N TYR A 178 -17.66 -47.58 34.14
CA TYR A 178 -18.28 -46.52 34.94
C TYR A 178 -18.28 -46.78 36.46
N THR A 179 -17.57 -47.81 36.92
CA THR A 179 -17.46 -48.16 38.34
C THR A 179 -17.10 -46.97 39.23
N ILE A 180 -17.92 -46.69 40.25
CA ILE A 180 -17.76 -45.52 41.14
C ILE A 180 -17.86 -45.89 42.64
N GLU A 181 -16.97 -45.34 43.46
CA GLU A 181 -17.02 -45.52 44.92
C GLU A 181 -17.96 -44.49 45.57
N VAL A 182 -19.03 -44.97 46.21
CA VAL A 182 -20.03 -44.10 46.86
C VAL A 182 -20.11 -44.35 48.37
N THR A 183 -20.31 -43.27 49.13
CA THR A 183 -20.49 -43.32 50.59
C THR A 183 -21.89 -42.84 51.00
N ALA A 184 -22.76 -43.76 51.42
CA ALA A 184 -24.08 -43.40 51.96
C ALA A 184 -24.03 -43.09 53.47
N SER A 185 -25.00 -42.30 53.95
CA SER A 185 -25.06 -41.84 55.34
C SER A 185 -25.28 -42.99 56.34
N GLY A 186 -24.19 -43.54 56.89
CA GLY A 186 -24.22 -44.58 57.92
C GLY A 186 -23.85 -45.99 57.44
N SER A 187 -23.38 -46.13 56.20
CA SER A 187 -22.76 -47.36 55.66
C SER A 187 -21.24 -47.19 55.50
N GLU A 188 -20.53 -48.30 55.31
CA GLU A 188 -19.16 -48.26 54.76
C GLU A 188 -19.21 -47.86 53.27
N PRO A 189 -18.09 -47.38 52.69
CA PRO A 189 -17.98 -47.18 51.24
C PRO A 189 -18.25 -48.49 50.51
N PHE A 190 -19.00 -48.43 49.42
CA PHE A 190 -19.27 -49.55 48.53
C PHE A 190 -19.18 -49.07 47.07
N MET A 191 -18.87 -49.99 46.16
CA MET A 191 -18.76 -49.71 44.73
C MET A 191 -20.15 -49.84 44.11
N LEU A 192 -20.52 -48.87 43.28
CA LEU A 192 -21.64 -48.98 42.36
C LEU A 192 -21.09 -49.31 40.97
N LEU A 193 -21.91 -49.98 40.15
CA LEU A 193 -21.54 -50.46 38.81
C LEU A 193 -20.29 -51.35 38.85
N ASP A 194 -20.29 -52.33 39.75
CA ASP A 194 -19.21 -53.31 39.89
C ASP A 194 -19.72 -54.62 39.29
N PRO A 195 -19.12 -55.13 38.18
CA PRO A 195 -19.66 -56.26 37.41
C PRO A 195 -19.66 -57.60 38.16
N LEU A 196 -19.17 -57.62 39.41
CA LEU A 196 -19.16 -58.78 40.29
C LEU A 196 -20.07 -58.61 41.52
N SER A 197 -20.73 -57.46 41.67
CA SER A 197 -21.49 -57.09 42.86
C SER A 197 -22.82 -56.40 42.52
N PRO A 198 -23.96 -57.13 42.57
CA PRO A 198 -25.24 -56.72 41.99
C PRO A 198 -26.07 -55.80 42.90
N ASN A 199 -25.41 -55.16 43.86
CA ASN A 199 -25.91 -54.36 44.99
C ASN A 199 -27.43 -54.47 45.37
N TRP A 200 -27.95 -55.68 45.58
CA TRP A 200 -29.39 -55.91 45.86
C TRP A 200 -29.93 -55.25 47.15
N ASP A 201 -29.09 -55.01 48.16
CA ASP A 201 -29.46 -54.40 49.47
C ASP A 201 -28.77 -53.04 49.66
N CYS A 202 -28.98 -52.16 48.68
CA CYS A 202 -28.30 -50.88 48.59
C CYS A 202 -28.91 -49.80 49.50
N PRO A 203 -28.13 -49.15 50.38
CA PRO A 203 -28.63 -48.11 51.28
C PRO A 203 -29.19 -46.85 50.59
N LEU A 204 -28.85 -46.63 49.32
CA LEU A 204 -29.30 -45.49 48.52
C LEU A 204 -30.75 -45.66 48.02
N LEU A 205 -31.19 -46.91 47.81
CA LEU A 205 -32.54 -47.22 47.35
C LEU A 205 -33.53 -47.24 48.53
N THR A 206 -33.85 -46.05 49.04
CA THR A 206 -34.83 -45.90 50.12
C THR A 206 -36.25 -46.24 49.63
N PRO A 207 -37.17 -46.70 50.51
CA PRO A 207 -38.57 -46.97 50.11
C PRO A 207 -39.31 -45.76 49.52
N THR A 208 -38.82 -44.54 49.76
CA THR A 208 -39.30 -43.32 49.12
C THR A 208 -38.81 -43.18 47.68
N LYS A 209 -37.52 -43.43 47.43
CA LYS A 209 -36.93 -43.36 46.09
C LYS A 209 -37.42 -44.50 45.20
N GLU A 210 -37.60 -45.70 45.76
CA GLU A 210 -38.24 -46.84 45.08
C GLU A 210 -39.66 -46.49 44.60
N ALA A 211 -40.46 -45.83 45.45
CA ALA A 211 -41.81 -45.40 45.07
C ALA A 211 -41.82 -44.27 44.03
N GLU A 212 -40.79 -43.43 43.99
CA GLU A 212 -40.61 -42.39 42.97
C GLU A 212 -40.29 -43.02 41.61
N ILE A 213 -39.34 -43.97 41.56
CA ILE A 213 -38.97 -44.68 40.33
C ILE A 213 -40.13 -45.54 39.82
N GLN A 214 -40.82 -46.28 40.70
CA GLN A 214 -42.04 -47.04 40.36
C GLN A 214 -43.16 -46.17 39.77
N GLN A 215 -43.24 -44.90 40.18
CA GLN A 215 -44.20 -43.95 39.63
C GLN A 215 -43.77 -43.43 38.26
N ALA A 216 -42.46 -43.33 38.01
CA ALA A 216 -41.89 -42.86 36.75
C ALA A 216 -41.99 -43.92 35.64
N ILE A 217 -41.49 -45.14 35.89
CA ILE A 217 -41.41 -46.19 34.85
C ILE A 217 -42.71 -47.02 34.73
N GLY A 218 -43.52 -47.07 35.79
CA GLY A 218 -44.75 -47.86 35.81
C GLY A 218 -44.57 -49.28 36.38
N LEU A 219 -45.67 -49.85 36.88
CA LEU A 219 -45.65 -51.10 37.66
C LEU A 219 -45.39 -52.36 36.81
N ALA A 220 -45.59 -52.29 35.50
CA ALA A 220 -45.32 -53.41 34.61
C ALA A 220 -43.81 -53.53 34.38
N ASP A 221 -43.19 -52.44 33.94
CA ASP A 221 -41.76 -52.39 33.62
C ASP A 221 -40.90 -52.57 34.88
N TRP A 222 -41.32 -52.02 36.02
CA TRP A 222 -40.67 -52.30 37.31
C TRP A 222 -40.64 -53.79 37.69
N GLN A 223 -41.61 -54.60 37.28
CA GLN A 223 -41.64 -56.04 37.58
C GLN A 223 -40.81 -56.87 36.61
N ASP A 224 -40.46 -56.30 35.45
CA ASP A 224 -39.70 -56.97 34.40
C ASP A 224 -38.18 -56.74 34.55
N LEU A 225 -37.75 -55.75 35.35
CA LEU A 225 -36.35 -55.53 35.75
C LEU A 225 -35.80 -56.71 36.58
N ALA A 226 -34.48 -56.90 36.54
CA ALA A 226 -33.81 -57.96 37.29
C ALA A 226 -34.14 -57.89 38.79
N MET A 227 -34.36 -59.07 39.39
CA MET A 227 -34.78 -59.20 40.77
C MET A 227 -33.90 -60.19 41.51
N GLY A 228 -33.37 -59.74 42.65
CA GLY A 228 -32.58 -60.58 43.53
C GLY A 228 -33.42 -61.71 44.16
N PRO A 229 -32.77 -62.65 44.88
CA PRO A 229 -33.41 -63.84 45.46
C PRO A 229 -34.57 -63.57 46.43
N PHE A 230 -34.70 -62.33 46.92
CA PHE A 230 -35.73 -61.87 47.86
C PHE A 230 -36.73 -60.86 47.26
N GLY A 231 -36.62 -60.57 45.96
CA GLY A 231 -37.49 -59.65 45.23
C GLY A 231 -37.14 -58.17 45.41
N GLU A 232 -35.87 -57.88 45.67
CA GLU A 232 -35.26 -56.54 45.67
C GLU A 232 -34.66 -56.28 44.28
N HIS A 233 -34.56 -55.01 43.87
CA HIS A 233 -33.92 -54.59 42.61
C HIS A 233 -32.51 -54.05 42.89
N SER A 234 -31.58 -54.25 41.96
CA SER A 234 -30.21 -53.72 42.06
C SER A 234 -30.25 -52.21 42.04
N CYS A 235 -29.44 -51.55 42.88
CA CYS A 235 -29.28 -50.10 42.79
C CYS A 235 -28.32 -49.68 41.69
N ASP A 236 -27.49 -50.60 41.19
CA ASP A 236 -26.64 -50.35 40.03
C ASP A 236 -27.53 -50.20 38.79
N ALA A 237 -28.53 -51.06 38.60
CA ALA A 237 -29.44 -50.93 37.46
C ALA A 237 -30.43 -49.74 37.53
N VAL A 238 -31.00 -49.39 38.70
CA VAL A 238 -32.18 -48.51 38.77
C VAL A 238 -31.93 -47.07 39.23
N LEU A 239 -30.71 -46.76 39.69
CA LEU A 239 -30.37 -45.38 40.06
C LEU A 239 -30.02 -44.55 38.82
N ASP A 240 -30.10 -43.24 39.00
CA ASP A 240 -29.58 -42.19 38.12
C ASP A 240 -28.44 -41.58 38.95
N LEU A 241 -27.25 -41.51 38.35
CA LEU A 241 -25.99 -41.25 39.05
C LEU A 241 -25.45 -39.84 38.78
N GLU A 242 -26.12 -39.04 37.94
CA GLU A 242 -25.61 -37.71 37.60
C GLU A 242 -25.66 -36.73 38.80
N PRO A 243 -24.56 -35.98 39.06
CA PRO A 243 -24.41 -35.15 40.26
C PRO A 243 -25.33 -33.91 40.34
N SER A 244 -26.13 -33.62 39.31
CA SER A 244 -26.81 -32.32 39.12
C SER A 244 -28.34 -32.37 39.16
N GLY A 245 -28.94 -33.54 39.44
CA GLY A 245 -30.34 -33.78 39.09
C GLY A 245 -30.49 -33.77 37.58
N GLY A 246 -29.68 -34.64 36.94
CA GLY A 246 -29.44 -34.72 35.51
C GLY A 246 -30.64 -35.20 34.73
N ASP A 247 -30.36 -35.98 33.70
CA ASP A 247 -31.26 -36.18 32.59
C ASP A 247 -32.46 -37.11 32.92
N THR A 248 -32.43 -37.68 34.13
CA THR A 248 -33.40 -38.58 34.73
C THR A 248 -33.48 -39.95 34.07
N LEU A 249 -32.49 -40.31 33.25
CA LEU A 249 -32.33 -41.65 32.70
C LEU A 249 -31.71 -42.58 33.76
N PRO A 250 -32.37 -43.69 34.11
CA PRO A 250 -31.76 -44.70 34.97
C PRO A 250 -30.70 -45.50 34.21
N ASN A 251 -29.70 -46.00 34.93
CA ASN A 251 -28.56 -46.76 34.39
C ASN A 251 -28.95 -47.92 33.44
N TYR A 252 -30.03 -48.68 33.70
CA TYR A 252 -30.47 -49.74 32.78
C TYR A 252 -30.98 -49.24 31.41
N ILE A 253 -31.40 -47.97 31.33
CA ILE A 253 -31.76 -47.32 30.07
C ILE A 253 -30.49 -46.82 29.39
N GLU A 254 -29.58 -46.24 30.16
CA GLU A 254 -28.29 -45.74 29.66
C GLU A 254 -27.42 -46.85 29.05
N GLU A 255 -27.33 -48.01 29.71
CA GLU A 255 -26.65 -49.20 29.15
C GLU A 255 -27.28 -49.61 27.81
N SER A 256 -28.61 -49.56 27.70
CA SER A 256 -29.30 -49.98 26.48
C SER A 256 -29.03 -49.05 25.29
N TYR A 257 -28.60 -47.81 25.55
CA TYR A 257 -28.19 -46.83 24.55
C TYR A 257 -26.67 -46.59 24.55
N SER A 258 -25.89 -47.36 25.32
CA SER A 258 -24.43 -47.20 25.46
C SER A 258 -23.98 -45.80 25.92
N THR A 259 -24.80 -45.10 26.70
CA THR A 259 -24.49 -43.76 27.21
C THR A 259 -23.70 -43.81 28.53
N ASN A 260 -23.16 -42.66 28.93
CA ASN A 260 -22.33 -42.47 30.12
C ASN A 260 -23.17 -42.01 31.33
N PRO A 261 -23.34 -42.86 32.37
CA PRO A 261 -24.20 -42.60 33.53
C PRO A 261 -23.69 -41.50 34.47
N LEU A 262 -22.56 -40.88 34.15
CA LEU A 262 -21.96 -39.80 34.91
C LEU A 262 -22.04 -38.45 34.18
N SER A 263 -22.52 -38.42 32.94
CA SER A 263 -22.66 -37.22 32.10
C SER A 263 -24.13 -36.97 31.74
N ASP A 264 -24.51 -35.70 31.50
CA ASP A 264 -25.86 -35.34 31.01
C ASP A 264 -25.95 -35.43 29.47
N ASP A 265 -24.78 -35.39 28.83
CA ASP A 265 -24.52 -35.37 27.38
C ASP A 265 -23.28 -36.26 27.20
N SER A 266 -23.48 -37.46 26.69
CA SER A 266 -22.50 -38.55 26.72
C SER A 266 -21.45 -38.44 25.62
N ASP A 267 -21.86 -37.99 24.46
CA ASP A 267 -21.02 -37.87 23.27
C ASP A 267 -20.56 -36.42 23.01
N ASN A 268 -21.09 -35.45 23.78
CA ASN A 268 -20.78 -34.02 23.72
C ASN A 268 -21.20 -33.36 22.40
N ASP A 269 -22.29 -33.83 21.79
CA ASP A 269 -22.83 -33.31 20.53
C ASP A 269 -23.65 -32.01 20.69
N LEU A 270 -23.81 -31.50 21.92
CA LEU A 270 -24.60 -30.33 22.36
C LEU A 270 -26.07 -30.63 22.73
N ILE A 271 -26.49 -31.90 22.70
CA ILE A 271 -27.80 -32.38 23.15
C ILE A 271 -27.60 -33.31 24.36
N PRO A 272 -28.44 -33.18 25.41
CA PRO A 272 -28.45 -34.15 26.50
C PRO A 272 -29.12 -35.48 26.12
N ASP A 273 -28.60 -36.62 26.60
CA ASP A 273 -29.05 -37.98 26.24
C ASP A 273 -30.57 -38.17 26.39
N ARG A 274 -31.18 -37.67 27.48
CA ARG A 274 -32.65 -37.71 27.68
C ARG A 274 -33.46 -37.12 26.53
N VAL A 275 -32.92 -36.13 25.81
CA VAL A 275 -33.64 -35.40 24.76
C VAL A 275 -33.64 -36.24 23.50
N GLU A 276 -32.53 -36.93 23.22
CA GLU A 276 -32.36 -37.79 22.07
C GLU A 276 -33.27 -39.03 22.18
N VAL A 277 -33.26 -39.71 23.33
CA VAL A 277 -34.09 -40.91 23.54
C VAL A 277 -35.59 -40.59 23.70
N ALA A 278 -35.97 -39.30 23.78
CA ALA A 278 -37.36 -38.90 24.01
C ALA A 278 -38.22 -38.88 22.74
N TYR A 279 -39.54 -38.92 22.93
CA TYR A 279 -40.53 -38.84 21.85
C TYR A 279 -41.61 -37.80 22.16
N GLY A 280 -41.87 -36.87 21.24
CA GLY A 280 -42.80 -35.75 21.36
C GLY A 280 -42.14 -34.40 21.65
N ILE A 281 -42.94 -33.38 21.96
CA ILE A 281 -42.44 -32.01 22.21
C ILE A 281 -41.57 -31.98 23.47
N GLN A 282 -40.29 -31.69 23.31
CA GLN A 282 -39.35 -31.48 24.40
C GLN A 282 -39.18 -30.00 24.74
N TYR A 283 -38.83 -29.74 25.99
CA TYR A 283 -38.56 -28.42 26.51
C TYR A 283 -37.07 -28.31 26.82
N LEU A 284 -36.36 -27.52 26.02
CA LEU A 284 -34.92 -27.39 26.12
C LEU A 284 -34.55 -26.23 27.06
N ASP A 285 -33.68 -26.51 28.02
CA ASP A 285 -33.05 -25.51 28.89
C ASP A 285 -31.74 -24.97 28.27
N VAL A 286 -31.12 -25.76 27.39
CA VAL A 286 -29.94 -25.46 26.58
C VAL A 286 -30.29 -25.73 25.12
N HIS A 287 -29.99 -24.80 24.22
CA HIS A 287 -30.17 -24.96 22.78
C HIS A 287 -28.93 -24.39 22.08
N CYS A 288 -28.33 -25.15 21.17
CA CYS A 288 -27.12 -24.77 20.44
C CYS A 288 -25.97 -24.39 21.40
N GLY A 289 -25.75 -25.20 22.44
CA GLY A 289 -24.71 -24.97 23.45
C GLY A 289 -24.92 -23.75 24.37
N ARG A 290 -26.08 -23.07 24.33
CA ARG A 290 -26.37 -21.88 25.16
C ARG A 290 -27.65 -22.03 25.98
N PHE A 291 -27.60 -21.57 27.23
CA PHE A 291 -28.78 -21.54 28.11
C PHE A 291 -29.85 -20.59 27.57
N THR A 292 -31.06 -21.12 27.35
CA THR A 292 -32.18 -20.32 26.86
C THR A 292 -33.06 -19.85 28.02
N PHE A 293 -33.21 -18.53 28.17
CA PHE A 293 -34.11 -17.96 29.18
C PHE A 293 -35.61 -18.09 28.83
N SER A 294 -35.91 -18.48 27.60
CA SER A 294 -37.25 -18.79 27.10
C SER A 294 -37.32 -20.27 26.80
N VAL A 295 -38.47 -20.89 27.05
CA VAL A 295 -38.70 -22.31 26.77
C VAL A 295 -38.68 -22.50 25.25
N VAL A 296 -37.58 -23.05 24.72
CA VAL A 296 -37.50 -23.51 23.34
C VAL A 296 -38.17 -24.88 23.28
N THR A 297 -39.13 -25.03 22.37
CA THR A 297 -39.81 -26.30 22.13
C THR A 297 -39.35 -26.85 20.80
N LYS A 298 -38.76 -28.03 20.81
CA LYS A 298 -38.45 -28.80 19.61
C LYS A 298 -39.16 -30.15 19.69
N ASP A 299 -39.52 -30.69 18.53
CA ASP A 299 -40.14 -32.00 18.43
C ASP A 299 -39.02 -33.06 18.46
N ALA A 300 -39.15 -34.06 19.32
CA ALA A 300 -38.41 -35.32 19.24
C ALA A 300 -39.35 -36.38 18.60
N PRO A 301 -38.84 -37.32 17.81
CA PRO A 301 -37.45 -37.72 17.68
C PRO A 301 -36.62 -36.76 16.80
N TYR A 302 -35.32 -36.72 17.05
CA TYR A 302 -34.32 -35.89 16.35
C TYR A 302 -34.01 -36.44 14.95
N SER A 303 -34.33 -37.72 14.70
CA SER A 303 -34.28 -38.35 13.39
C SER A 303 -35.68 -38.55 12.78
N SER A 304 -35.77 -38.37 11.46
CA SER A 304 -36.99 -38.68 10.69
C SER A 304 -37.31 -40.19 10.60
N MET A 305 -36.40 -41.05 11.05
CA MET A 305 -36.53 -42.51 11.00
C MET A 305 -37.39 -43.07 12.13
N MET A 306 -37.48 -42.39 13.28
CA MET A 306 -38.35 -42.80 14.40
C MET A 306 -39.80 -42.33 14.17
N GLN A 307 -40.73 -43.28 13.98
CA GLN A 307 -42.16 -42.98 13.74
C GLN A 307 -43.07 -43.17 14.96
N ASP A 308 -42.57 -43.85 16.00
CA ASP A 308 -43.30 -44.15 17.24
C ASP A 308 -42.31 -44.28 18.41
N SER A 309 -42.79 -44.16 19.65
CA SER A 309 -41.95 -44.28 20.85
C SER A 309 -41.41 -45.69 21.10
N ASP A 310 -41.96 -46.69 20.42
CA ASP A 310 -41.56 -48.10 20.51
C ASP A 310 -40.56 -48.51 19.40
N ASP A 311 -40.19 -47.57 18.51
CA ASP A 311 -39.31 -47.81 17.35
C ASP A 311 -37.84 -47.65 17.77
N ARG A 312 -37.27 -48.72 18.36
CA ARG A 312 -35.89 -48.74 18.88
C ARG A 312 -34.86 -49.29 17.90
N ASP A 313 -35.28 -49.71 16.72
CA ASP A 313 -34.39 -50.34 15.74
C ASP A 313 -33.30 -49.36 15.26
N TRP A 314 -33.63 -48.08 15.18
CA TRP A 314 -32.71 -46.99 14.81
C TRP A 314 -31.47 -46.87 15.70
N PHE A 315 -31.65 -46.92 17.03
CA PHE A 315 -30.56 -46.81 18.02
C PHE A 315 -29.66 -48.05 18.08
N THR A 316 -29.88 -49.03 17.20
CA THR A 316 -29.02 -50.22 17.08
C THR A 316 -28.36 -50.32 15.71
N GLU A 317 -28.63 -49.33 14.85
CA GLU A 317 -27.93 -49.13 13.59
C GLU A 317 -26.65 -48.31 13.85
N ASP A 318 -25.67 -48.52 12.98
CA ASP A 318 -24.39 -47.83 12.92
C ASP A 318 -24.31 -47.32 11.47
N MET A 319 -24.69 -46.06 11.25
CA MET A 319 -24.92 -45.51 9.92
C MET A 319 -23.61 -45.07 9.23
N ASP A 320 -22.65 -44.55 9.99
CA ASP A 320 -21.36 -44.08 9.50
C ASP A 320 -20.26 -45.17 9.52
N GLY A 321 -20.48 -46.25 10.28
CA GLY A 321 -19.59 -47.40 10.40
C GLY A 321 -18.44 -47.19 11.37
N ASP A 322 -18.53 -46.26 12.32
CA ASP A 322 -17.49 -45.98 13.32
C ASP A 322 -17.49 -46.96 14.51
N GLY A 323 -18.54 -47.78 14.61
CA GLY A 323 -18.73 -48.80 15.64
C GLY A 323 -19.51 -48.33 16.86
N LYS A 324 -20.04 -47.10 16.85
CA LYS A 324 -21.05 -46.62 17.80
C LYS A 324 -22.44 -46.78 17.22
N PHE A 325 -23.44 -46.70 18.09
CA PHE A 325 -24.84 -46.76 17.67
C PHE A 325 -25.44 -45.36 17.61
N ASN A 326 -26.22 -45.11 16.56
CA ASN A 326 -26.85 -43.82 16.30
C ASN A 326 -27.60 -43.27 17.53
N GLY A 327 -27.60 -41.95 17.71
CA GLY A 327 -28.23 -41.29 18.85
C GLY A 327 -27.26 -40.99 19.98
N PRO A 328 -27.65 -41.11 21.26
CA PRO A 328 -26.97 -40.43 22.37
C PRO A 328 -25.56 -40.95 22.72
N SER A 329 -25.07 -41.94 21.99
CA SER A 329 -23.69 -42.44 22.13
C SER A 329 -22.80 -42.05 20.95
N ASP A 330 -23.41 -41.59 19.86
CA ASP A 330 -22.80 -41.25 18.59
C ASP A 330 -23.05 -39.79 18.26
N TRP A 331 -21.96 -39.04 18.21
CA TRP A 331 -22.00 -37.60 18.08
C TRP A 331 -22.25 -37.13 16.64
N ASP A 332 -22.05 -37.99 15.63
CA ASP A 332 -22.11 -37.68 14.19
C ASP A 332 -22.69 -38.88 13.44
N THR A 333 -24.01 -38.99 13.44
CA THR A 333 -24.72 -40.19 12.99
C THR A 333 -24.46 -40.53 11.51
N ASP A 334 -24.22 -39.53 10.66
CA ASP A 334 -24.01 -39.76 9.22
C ASP A 334 -22.54 -39.66 8.77
N GLY A 335 -21.64 -39.29 9.68
CA GLY A 335 -20.19 -39.31 9.52
C GLY A 335 -19.64 -38.18 8.68
N ASP A 336 -20.30 -37.02 8.65
CA ASP A 336 -19.92 -35.89 7.81
C ASP A 336 -19.03 -34.85 8.50
N GLY A 337 -18.81 -35.03 9.80
CA GLY A 337 -17.96 -34.23 10.65
C GLY A 337 -18.69 -33.11 11.40
N MET A 338 -20.00 -32.96 11.21
CA MET A 338 -20.85 -32.08 12.01
C MET A 338 -21.52 -32.89 13.14
N PRO A 339 -21.63 -32.34 14.36
CA PRO A 339 -22.38 -33.04 15.40
C PRO A 339 -23.89 -32.99 15.16
N ASP A 340 -24.58 -34.08 15.49
CA ASP A 340 -26.05 -34.20 15.43
C ASP A 340 -26.74 -33.02 16.15
N GLY A 341 -26.22 -32.60 17.30
CA GLY A 341 -26.74 -31.46 18.04
C GLY A 341 -26.54 -30.09 17.41
N PHE A 342 -25.51 -29.91 16.59
CA PHE A 342 -25.36 -28.71 15.74
C PHE A 342 -26.39 -28.72 14.62
N GLU A 343 -26.57 -29.86 13.97
CA GLU A 343 -27.57 -30.00 12.90
C GLU A 343 -29.00 -29.82 13.42
N TYR A 344 -29.30 -30.36 14.60
CA TYR A 344 -30.58 -30.18 15.27
C TYR A 344 -30.86 -28.73 15.68
N CYS A 345 -29.82 -27.96 15.99
CA CYS A 345 -29.93 -26.52 16.20
C CYS A 345 -30.55 -25.85 14.96
N TYR A 346 -30.07 -26.26 13.78
CA TYR A 346 -30.42 -25.73 12.46
C TYR A 346 -31.24 -26.71 11.61
N ASP A 347 -32.16 -27.46 12.24
CA ASP A 347 -33.03 -28.49 11.63
C ASP A 347 -33.91 -28.02 10.45
N ASP A 348 -34.03 -26.71 10.23
CA ASP A 348 -34.65 -26.13 9.04
C ASP A 348 -33.75 -26.26 7.78
N THR A 349 -32.45 -26.49 7.97
CA THR A 349 -31.38 -26.43 6.95
C THR A 349 -30.52 -27.68 6.91
N LEU A 350 -30.21 -28.27 8.08
CA LEU A 350 -29.36 -29.46 8.25
C LEU A 350 -30.20 -30.68 8.67
N ASP A 351 -29.71 -31.87 8.35
CA ASP A 351 -30.36 -33.16 8.62
C ASP A 351 -29.30 -34.21 9.05
N PRO A 352 -29.30 -34.66 10.33
CA PRO A 352 -28.32 -35.62 10.90
C PRO A 352 -28.25 -37.02 10.25
N LEU A 353 -28.94 -37.20 9.12
CA LEU A 353 -29.06 -38.45 8.38
C LEU A 353 -28.50 -38.31 6.96
N SER A 354 -27.97 -37.15 6.62
CA SER A 354 -27.64 -36.73 5.27
C SER A 354 -26.31 -35.96 5.20
N ALA A 355 -25.21 -36.73 5.20
CA ALA A 355 -23.81 -36.29 5.03
C ALA A 355 -23.47 -35.39 3.81
N THR A 356 -24.45 -35.09 2.96
CA THR A 356 -24.29 -34.21 1.80
C THR A 356 -24.57 -32.75 2.10
N ASP A 357 -25.25 -32.43 3.20
CA ASP A 357 -25.54 -31.05 3.56
C ASP A 357 -24.35 -30.34 4.21
N ALA A 358 -23.36 -31.04 4.81
CA ALA A 358 -22.05 -30.47 5.19
C ALA A 358 -21.40 -29.60 4.10
N PHE A 359 -21.57 -29.97 2.82
CA PHE A 359 -20.96 -29.26 1.68
C PHE A 359 -21.77 -28.04 1.20
N GLY A 360 -22.96 -27.81 1.76
CA GLY A 360 -23.82 -26.68 1.41
C GLY A 360 -23.29 -25.36 1.95
N ASP A 361 -23.61 -24.27 1.26
CA ASP A 361 -23.43 -22.88 1.70
C ASP A 361 -24.76 -22.14 1.44
N PRO A 362 -25.75 -22.29 2.34
CA PRO A 362 -27.12 -21.81 2.12
C PRO A 362 -27.26 -20.28 2.14
N ASP A 363 -26.45 -19.58 2.93
CA ASP A 363 -26.47 -18.13 3.11
C ASP A 363 -25.40 -17.38 2.30
N GLN A 364 -24.49 -18.09 1.62
CA GLN A 364 -23.52 -17.58 0.64
C GLN A 364 -22.52 -16.58 1.21
N ASP A 365 -22.09 -16.83 2.45
CA ASP A 365 -21.15 -15.98 3.15
C ASP A 365 -19.67 -16.42 2.94
N GLY A 366 -19.47 -17.59 2.34
CA GLY A 366 -18.16 -18.16 2.02
C GLY A 366 -17.73 -19.33 2.91
N LEU A 367 -18.50 -19.69 3.94
CA LEU A 367 -18.33 -20.92 4.71
C LEU A 367 -19.37 -21.96 4.28
N ASN A 368 -18.93 -23.21 4.17
CA ASN A 368 -19.90 -24.31 4.11
C ASN A 368 -20.36 -24.70 5.53
N ASN A 369 -21.43 -25.48 5.61
CA ASN A 369 -22.05 -25.88 6.87
C ASN A 369 -21.08 -26.60 7.84
N LEU A 370 -20.13 -27.39 7.32
CA LEU A 370 -19.08 -27.98 8.16
C LEU A 370 -18.12 -26.91 8.69
N GLN A 371 -17.69 -25.98 7.83
CA GLN A 371 -16.77 -24.89 8.20
C GLN A 371 -17.38 -23.94 9.23
N GLU A 372 -18.70 -23.71 9.15
CA GLU A 372 -19.48 -22.97 10.16
C GLU A 372 -19.32 -23.58 11.57
N TYR A 373 -19.36 -24.91 11.67
CA TYR A 373 -19.08 -25.61 12.91
C TYR A 373 -17.59 -25.55 13.29
N GLU A 374 -16.68 -25.72 12.33
CA GLU A 374 -15.22 -25.66 12.57
C GLU A 374 -14.74 -24.32 13.16
N VAL A 375 -15.49 -23.23 12.97
CA VAL A 375 -15.26 -21.93 13.65
C VAL A 375 -15.12 -22.12 15.18
N ALA A 376 -15.90 -23.03 15.76
CA ALA A 376 -15.87 -23.34 17.19
C ALA A 376 -14.53 -23.93 17.67
N TYR A 377 -13.76 -24.60 16.81
CA TYR A 377 -12.42 -25.09 17.18
C TYR A 377 -11.43 -23.95 17.44
N THR A 378 -11.65 -22.79 16.81
CA THR A 378 -10.80 -21.61 16.97
C THR A 378 -11.27 -20.74 18.14
N TRP A 379 -12.57 -20.49 18.23
CA TRP A 379 -13.15 -19.51 19.16
C TRP A 379 -13.84 -20.11 20.39
N GLY A 380 -13.97 -21.43 20.44
CA GLY A 380 -14.55 -22.21 21.54
C GLY A 380 -15.86 -22.93 21.16
N PRO A 381 -16.26 -23.97 21.92
CA PRO A 381 -17.30 -24.94 21.54
C PRO A 381 -18.73 -24.36 21.42
N THR A 382 -18.95 -23.10 21.81
CA THR A 382 -20.26 -22.42 21.73
C THR A 382 -20.24 -21.18 20.84
N ASN A 383 -19.15 -21.03 20.07
CA ASN A 383 -18.88 -19.92 19.18
C ASN A 383 -18.80 -20.37 17.70
N PHE A 384 -19.56 -21.38 17.32
CA PHE A 384 -19.87 -21.66 15.92
C PHE A 384 -20.83 -20.59 15.36
N THR A 385 -20.83 -20.49 14.04
CA THR A 385 -21.64 -19.58 13.22
C THR A 385 -22.93 -20.26 12.77
N SER A 386 -23.82 -19.50 12.13
CA SER A 386 -25.17 -19.93 11.78
C SER A 386 -25.31 -20.21 10.28
N PRO A 387 -25.51 -21.47 9.83
CA PRO A 387 -25.58 -21.88 8.41
C PRO A 387 -26.68 -21.25 7.53
N SER A 388 -27.50 -20.40 8.14
CA SER A 388 -28.66 -19.75 7.52
C SER A 388 -28.62 -18.22 7.66
N SER A 389 -27.58 -17.69 8.29
CA SER A 389 -27.39 -16.27 8.58
C SER A 389 -25.96 -15.90 8.28
N SER A 390 -25.76 -15.20 7.17
CA SER A 390 -24.46 -14.75 6.68
C SER A 390 -23.73 -13.74 7.59
N ASP A 391 -24.20 -13.49 8.81
CA ASP A 391 -23.72 -12.52 9.81
C ASP A 391 -24.41 -12.93 11.12
N THR A 392 -23.72 -13.73 11.93
CA THR A 392 -24.29 -14.38 13.11
C THR A 392 -24.50 -13.42 14.28
N ASP A 393 -23.63 -12.42 14.44
CA ASP A 393 -23.71 -11.47 15.56
C ASP A 393 -24.34 -10.12 15.20
N GLY A 394 -24.56 -9.87 13.91
CA GLY A 394 -25.33 -8.75 13.37
C GLY A 394 -24.56 -7.45 13.29
N ASP A 395 -23.23 -7.49 13.15
CA ASP A 395 -22.39 -6.30 13.08
C ASP A 395 -22.12 -5.77 11.66
N GLN A 396 -22.65 -6.48 10.65
CA GLN A 396 -22.56 -6.24 9.20
C GLN A 396 -21.31 -6.83 8.52
N MET A 397 -20.43 -7.51 9.25
CA MET A 397 -19.37 -8.34 8.70
C MET A 397 -19.88 -9.79 8.56
N PRO A 398 -19.59 -10.49 7.44
CA PRO A 398 -19.99 -11.88 7.29
C PRO A 398 -19.07 -12.84 8.01
N ASP A 399 -19.66 -13.92 8.51
CA ASP A 399 -18.95 -14.90 9.31
C ASP A 399 -17.76 -15.50 8.55
N GLY A 400 -17.95 -15.82 7.28
CA GLY A 400 -16.87 -16.30 6.42
C GLY A 400 -15.74 -15.33 6.17
N TRP A 401 -16.03 -14.04 6.05
CA TRP A 401 -14.98 -13.03 5.90
C TRP A 401 -14.21 -12.83 7.21
N GLU A 402 -14.91 -12.79 8.35
CA GLU A 402 -14.27 -12.66 9.66
C GLU A 402 -13.39 -13.87 9.98
N HIS A 403 -13.90 -15.09 9.76
CA HIS A 403 -13.14 -16.31 10.00
C HIS A 403 -11.85 -16.37 9.16
N LEU A 404 -11.93 -16.03 7.87
CA LEU A 404 -10.77 -16.02 6.98
C LEU A 404 -9.71 -14.98 7.37
N ASN A 405 -10.11 -13.86 7.97
CA ASN A 405 -9.22 -12.81 8.46
C ASN A 405 -8.81 -12.97 9.94
N GLY A 406 -9.20 -14.06 10.60
CA GLY A 406 -8.84 -14.31 11.99
C GLY A 406 -9.57 -13.40 12.99
N ILE A 407 -10.72 -12.88 12.60
CA ILE A 407 -11.66 -12.15 13.44
C ILE A 407 -12.70 -13.13 13.99
N ASN A 408 -13.23 -12.86 15.19
CA ASN A 408 -14.22 -13.73 15.84
C ASN A 408 -15.64 -13.43 15.32
N PRO A 409 -16.28 -14.32 14.52
CA PRO A 409 -17.58 -14.08 13.85
C PRO A 409 -18.82 -13.93 14.76
N ARG A 410 -18.58 -13.91 16.08
CA ARG A 410 -19.62 -13.96 17.09
C ARG A 410 -19.47 -12.88 18.15
N ASP A 411 -18.50 -12.00 17.97
CA ASP A 411 -18.21 -10.87 18.83
C ASP A 411 -18.25 -9.55 18.07
N GLY A 412 -19.44 -9.10 17.72
CA GLY A 412 -19.65 -7.88 16.91
C GLY A 412 -19.22 -6.55 17.52
N MET A 413 -18.48 -6.57 18.63
CA MET A 413 -17.71 -5.42 19.12
C MET A 413 -16.35 -5.28 18.42
N ASN A 414 -15.86 -6.34 17.78
CA ASN A 414 -14.61 -6.36 17.01
C ASN A 414 -14.69 -5.42 15.78
N GLY A 415 -15.87 -5.14 15.23
CA GLY A 415 -16.04 -4.31 14.03
C GLY A 415 -15.57 -2.87 14.17
N ILE A 416 -15.44 -2.35 15.39
CA ILE A 416 -14.92 -0.98 15.65
C ILE A 416 -13.45 -0.94 16.07
N GLU A 417 -12.83 -2.11 16.18
CA GLU A 417 -11.40 -2.26 16.44
C GLU A 417 -10.61 -2.02 15.15
N ASP A 418 -9.35 -1.66 15.33
CA ASP A 418 -8.37 -1.41 14.27
C ASP A 418 -7.06 -2.05 14.78
N PRO A 419 -6.87 -3.37 14.56
CA PRO A 419 -5.79 -4.14 15.15
C PRO A 419 -4.40 -3.84 14.56
N ASP A 420 -4.33 -3.50 13.28
CA ASP A 420 -3.08 -3.28 12.54
C ASP A 420 -2.70 -1.80 12.38
N MET A 421 -3.61 -0.86 12.71
CA MET A 421 -3.35 0.57 12.83
C MET A 421 -2.79 1.19 11.56
N ASP A 422 -3.48 0.98 10.46
CA ASP A 422 -3.09 1.37 9.11
C ASP A 422 -3.86 2.61 8.58
N GLY A 423 -4.82 3.13 9.35
CA GLY A 423 -5.53 4.39 9.06
C GLY A 423 -4.63 5.59 8.74
N PHE A 424 -5.16 6.53 7.95
CA PHE A 424 -4.40 7.59 7.30
C PHE A 424 -4.98 9.01 7.52
N ASP A 425 -4.13 9.94 7.98
CA ASP A 425 -4.43 11.38 8.16
C ASP A 425 -4.57 12.07 6.79
N SER A 426 -5.80 12.09 6.26
CA SER A 426 -6.08 12.52 4.88
C SER A 426 -6.11 14.03 4.70
N ASP A 427 -6.44 14.79 5.74
CA ASP A 427 -6.46 16.25 5.67
C ASP A 427 -5.17 16.91 6.20
N GLY A 428 -4.28 16.10 6.81
CA GLY A 428 -2.94 16.48 7.24
C GLY A 428 -2.93 17.34 8.51
N ASP A 429 -4.01 17.36 9.29
CA ASP A 429 -4.10 18.14 10.52
C ASP A 429 -3.66 17.38 11.79
N GLY A 430 -3.54 16.05 11.68
CA GLY A 430 -3.11 15.12 12.73
C GLY A 430 -1.62 15.12 13.06
N SER A 431 -0.78 15.57 12.13
CA SER A 431 0.68 15.63 12.28
C SER A 431 1.15 16.65 13.34
N VAL A 432 2.02 16.22 14.25
CA VAL A 432 2.52 17.06 15.37
C VAL A 432 3.92 17.59 15.09
N PHE A 433 4.05 18.93 15.01
CA PHE A 433 5.31 19.62 14.66
C PHE A 433 5.85 20.53 15.78
N TYR A 434 7.18 20.66 15.88
CA TYR A 434 7.83 21.67 16.73
C TYR A 434 8.25 22.91 15.94
N LYS A 435 7.45 23.98 16.02
CA LYS A 435 7.68 25.23 15.25
C LYS A 435 8.72 26.16 15.87
N ASP A 436 8.97 26.06 17.17
CA ASP A 436 9.81 26.99 17.96
C ASP A 436 11.29 26.58 18.04
N LEU A 437 11.85 26.09 16.93
CA LEU A 437 13.22 25.60 16.85
C LEU A 437 14.24 26.73 17.12
N VAL A 438 14.77 26.78 18.35
CA VAL A 438 15.76 27.76 18.84
C VAL A 438 16.97 27.01 19.40
N GLY A 439 18.03 26.93 18.61
CA GLY A 439 19.22 26.13 18.96
C GLY A 439 18.91 24.62 18.98
N VAL A 440 19.78 23.86 19.64
CA VAL A 440 19.67 22.40 19.74
C VAL A 440 18.44 22.03 20.57
N SER A 441 17.50 21.34 19.95
CA SER A 441 16.23 20.93 20.56
C SER A 441 16.12 19.41 20.51
N THR A 442 16.10 18.77 21.68
CA THR A 442 16.13 17.31 21.80
C THR A 442 14.87 16.78 22.49
N VAL A 443 14.37 15.63 22.07
CA VAL A 443 13.24 14.94 22.72
C VAL A 443 13.67 14.47 24.10
N GLN A 444 12.93 14.86 25.15
CA GLN A 444 13.26 14.52 26.54
C GLN A 444 12.47 13.31 27.06
N SER A 445 11.17 13.26 26.76
CA SER A 445 10.28 12.20 27.22
C SER A 445 9.01 12.20 26.39
N ILE A 446 8.54 11.01 26.07
CA ILE A 446 7.26 10.74 25.42
C ILE A 446 6.33 10.18 26.51
N SER A 447 5.09 10.66 26.59
CA SER A 447 4.14 10.32 27.67
C SER A 447 2.89 9.55 27.20
N ILE A 448 2.92 9.11 25.94
CA ILE A 448 1.86 8.42 25.22
C ILE A 448 2.49 7.22 24.52
N GLU A 449 1.72 6.16 24.31
CA GLU A 449 2.11 4.97 23.56
C GLU A 449 1.28 4.89 22.27
N ILE A 450 1.73 4.08 21.30
CA ILE A 450 0.96 3.80 20.08
C ILE A 450 -0.37 3.13 20.48
N GLY A 451 -1.47 3.52 19.83
CA GLY A 451 -2.84 3.08 20.15
C GLY A 451 -3.54 3.89 21.25
N ASP A 452 -2.85 4.79 21.95
CA ASP A 452 -3.50 5.63 22.97
C ASP A 452 -4.45 6.66 22.31
N PHE A 453 -5.68 6.75 22.83
CA PHE A 453 -6.59 7.85 22.51
C PHE A 453 -6.15 9.14 23.22
N VAL A 454 -5.95 10.21 22.45
CA VAL A 454 -5.51 11.52 22.92
C VAL A 454 -6.57 12.58 22.66
N GLN A 455 -6.76 13.47 23.62
CA GLN A 455 -7.68 14.61 23.48
C GLN A 455 -6.96 15.86 22.99
N LYS A 456 -7.66 16.70 22.23
CA LYS A 456 -7.18 18.03 21.83
C LYS A 456 -6.59 18.82 23.01
N ASN A 457 -5.38 19.35 22.84
CA ASN A 457 -4.55 20.03 23.86
C ASN A 457 -3.98 19.15 25.00
N GLN A 458 -4.12 17.83 24.95
CA GLN A 458 -3.40 16.92 25.84
C GLN A 458 -1.90 17.00 25.57
N THR A 459 -1.07 16.93 26.61
CA THR A 459 0.39 16.96 26.45
C THR A 459 0.87 15.57 26.03
N LEU A 460 1.61 15.50 24.93
CA LEU A 460 2.04 14.25 24.30
C LEU A 460 3.50 13.93 24.66
N LEU A 461 4.37 14.93 24.50
CA LEU A 461 5.79 14.79 24.79
C LEU A 461 6.41 16.12 25.26
N TRP A 462 7.65 16.04 25.75
CA TRP A 462 8.43 17.17 26.19
C TRP A 462 9.70 17.32 25.35
N ILE A 463 9.88 18.48 24.75
CA ILE A 463 11.11 18.86 24.04
C ILE A 463 11.97 19.71 24.96
N ARG A 464 13.24 19.39 25.06
CA ARG A 464 14.24 20.19 25.75
C ARG A 464 14.99 21.07 24.75
N THR A 465 14.90 22.38 24.91
CA THR A 465 15.57 23.35 24.04
C THR A 465 16.41 24.35 24.84
N VAL A 466 17.31 25.08 24.18
CA VAL A 466 18.22 26.05 24.81
C VAL A 466 17.73 27.47 24.51
N GLN A 467 17.14 28.12 25.52
CA GLN A 467 16.72 29.53 25.43
C GLN A 467 17.49 30.36 26.47
N ASP A 468 18.07 31.49 26.05
CA ASP A 468 18.83 32.41 26.93
C ASP A 468 19.92 31.73 27.80
N LEU A 469 20.67 30.79 27.21
CA LEU A 469 21.73 30.00 27.88
C LEU A 469 21.22 29.07 29.00
N ALA A 470 19.92 28.81 29.07
CA ALA A 470 19.30 27.85 29.99
C ALA A 470 18.53 26.77 29.23
N TYR A 471 18.53 25.55 29.77
CA TYR A 471 17.68 24.48 29.25
C TYR A 471 16.25 24.67 29.76
N ILE A 472 15.30 24.68 28.84
CA ILE A 472 13.86 24.73 29.12
C ILE A 472 13.16 23.52 28.51
N ASN A 473 12.07 23.08 29.13
CA ASN A 473 11.25 21.99 28.64
C ASN A 473 9.93 22.55 28.13
N VAL A 474 9.62 22.31 26.87
CA VAL A 474 8.41 22.76 26.19
C VAL A 474 7.49 21.56 25.98
N PRO A 475 6.24 21.60 26.49
CA PRO A 475 5.28 20.55 26.23
C PRO A 475 4.70 20.69 24.83
N LEU A 476 4.78 19.64 24.02
CA LEU A 476 4.00 19.52 22.79
C LEU A 476 2.64 18.92 23.08
N LYS A 477 1.62 19.41 22.37
CA LYS A 477 0.22 19.06 22.62
C LYS A 477 -0.48 18.64 21.34
N ALA A 478 -1.49 17.79 21.47
CA ALA A 478 -2.34 17.35 20.37
C ALA A 478 -3.12 18.51 19.74
N HIS A 479 -3.20 18.52 18.41
CA HIS A 479 -3.93 19.51 17.62
C HIS A 479 -5.44 19.20 17.52
N GLN A 480 -5.78 17.92 17.43
CA GLN A 480 -7.15 17.38 17.52
C GLN A 480 -7.26 16.21 18.51
N ASP A 481 -8.45 15.62 18.58
CA ASP A 481 -8.76 14.37 19.24
C ASP A 481 -8.66 13.19 18.26
N GLY A 482 -7.97 12.13 18.68
CA GLY A 482 -7.70 10.99 17.81
C GLY A 482 -6.84 9.94 18.51
N TYR A 483 -6.37 8.97 17.74
CA TYR A 483 -5.53 7.87 18.21
C TYR A 483 -4.11 8.04 17.66
N VAL A 484 -3.11 7.61 18.42
CA VAL A 484 -1.70 7.74 18.03
C VAL A 484 -1.29 6.52 17.19
N TYR A 485 -1.04 6.71 15.90
CA TYR A 485 -0.68 5.62 14.97
C TYR A 485 0.84 5.51 14.86
N HIS A 486 1.52 6.64 14.62
CA HIS A 486 2.96 6.68 14.39
C HIS A 486 3.70 7.60 15.36
N ILE A 487 4.87 7.16 15.82
CA ILE A 487 5.81 7.95 16.63
C ILE A 487 7.19 7.85 15.97
N ASP A 488 7.60 8.87 15.21
CA ASP A 488 8.79 8.85 14.36
C ASP A 488 10.09 9.24 15.09
N ILE A 489 10.05 9.31 16.43
CA ILE A 489 11.14 9.82 17.26
C ILE A 489 11.38 8.98 18.50
N GLU A 490 12.64 8.89 18.90
CA GLU A 490 13.04 8.29 20.17
C GLU A 490 13.45 9.34 21.21
N VAL A 491 13.45 8.93 22.47
CA VAL A 491 13.91 9.79 23.57
C VAL A 491 15.42 10.04 23.43
N GLY A 492 15.78 11.26 23.04
CA GLY A 492 17.16 11.70 22.86
C GLY A 492 17.45 12.28 21.48
N ASP A 493 16.55 12.08 20.52
CA ASP A 493 16.70 12.56 19.15
C ASP A 493 16.61 14.08 19.05
N GLU A 494 17.32 14.65 18.09
CA GLU A 494 17.30 16.08 17.77
C GLU A 494 16.23 16.37 16.72
N VAL A 495 15.45 17.43 16.95
CA VAL A 495 14.49 17.92 15.95
C VAL A 495 15.23 18.87 15.01
N GLU A 496 15.42 18.45 13.75
CA GLU A 496 16.25 19.19 12.79
C GLU A 496 15.48 20.29 12.06
N ARG A 497 14.18 20.06 11.78
CA ARG A 497 13.36 20.94 10.94
C ARG A 497 12.03 21.26 11.60
N ARG A 498 11.51 22.46 11.35
CA ARG A 498 10.19 22.91 11.85
C ARG A 498 9.01 22.18 11.21
N SER A 499 9.26 21.55 10.06
CA SER A 499 8.29 20.77 9.28
C SER A 499 8.48 19.26 9.47
N GLN A 500 9.35 18.82 10.38
CA GLN A 500 9.49 17.41 10.69
C GLN A 500 8.29 16.94 11.51
N SER A 501 7.49 16.00 10.97
CA SER A 501 6.46 15.33 11.76
C SER A 501 7.14 14.50 12.84
N LEU A 502 6.65 14.59 14.06
CA LEU A 502 7.19 13.85 15.22
C LEU A 502 6.29 12.67 15.59
N MET A 503 5.00 12.79 15.30
CA MET A 503 3.99 11.76 15.51
C MET A 503 2.76 12.13 14.68
N THR A 504 1.99 11.10 14.33
CA THR A 504 0.75 11.24 13.57
C THR A 504 -0.41 10.77 14.43
N ILE A 505 -1.41 11.64 14.56
CA ILE A 505 -2.65 11.36 15.26
C ILE A 505 -3.74 11.23 14.20
N VAL A 506 -4.38 10.08 14.12
CA VAL A 506 -5.47 9.83 13.16
C VAL A 506 -6.80 10.07 13.86
N GLU A 507 -7.69 10.85 13.24
CA GLU A 507 -9.02 11.11 13.80
C GLU A 507 -9.88 9.86 13.78
N GLY A 508 -10.89 9.79 14.66
CA GLY A 508 -11.77 8.61 14.73
C GLY A 508 -12.51 8.26 13.43
N HIS A 509 -12.61 9.20 12.48
CA HIS A 509 -13.29 9.04 11.19
C HIS A 509 -12.32 8.76 10.02
N GLU A 510 -11.02 8.76 10.30
CA GLU A 510 -9.92 8.45 9.38
C GLU A 510 -9.20 7.15 9.76
N ARG A 511 -9.71 6.48 10.80
CA ARG A 511 -9.32 5.12 11.13
C ARG A 511 -9.90 4.18 10.09
N LEU A 512 -9.21 3.08 9.86
CA LEU A 512 -9.72 1.99 9.06
C LEU A 512 -10.05 0.85 10.05
N THR A 513 -11.31 0.78 10.48
CA THR A 513 -11.73 -0.30 11.39
C THR A 513 -12.03 -1.58 10.61
N ASN A 514 -12.09 -2.73 11.29
CA ASN A 514 -12.44 -4.01 10.63
C ASN A 514 -13.70 -3.91 9.75
N LEU A 515 -14.72 -3.17 10.19
CA LEU A 515 -15.92 -2.93 9.38
C LEU A 515 -15.65 -2.03 8.18
N ASP A 516 -14.84 -0.98 8.32
CA ASP A 516 -14.46 -0.11 7.21
C ASP A 516 -13.63 -0.87 6.16
N GLU A 517 -12.76 -1.78 6.60
CA GLU A 517 -11.98 -2.68 5.76
C GLU A 517 -12.83 -3.67 4.98
N TYR A 518 -13.84 -4.25 5.62
CA TYR A 518 -14.82 -5.06 4.93
C TYR A 518 -15.61 -4.23 3.91
N GLU A 519 -16.07 -3.03 4.30
CA GLU A 519 -16.80 -2.09 3.45
C GLU A 519 -15.96 -1.49 2.31
N ALA A 520 -14.62 -1.56 2.37
CA ALA A 520 -13.71 -1.04 1.32
C ALA A 520 -14.01 -1.61 -0.08
N ARG A 521 -14.66 -2.77 -0.15
CA ARG A 521 -15.13 -3.42 -1.38
C ARG A 521 -16.25 -2.67 -2.13
N ASP A 522 -17.01 -1.82 -1.46
CA ASP A 522 -18.09 -1.00 -2.03
C ASP A 522 -17.91 0.45 -1.56
N LEU A 523 -16.91 1.09 -2.16
CA LEU A 523 -16.41 2.37 -1.69
C LEU A 523 -17.41 3.51 -1.94
N ASN A 524 -18.20 3.38 -3.00
CA ASN A 524 -19.20 4.36 -3.37
C ASN A 524 -20.57 4.14 -2.67
N LYS A 525 -20.71 3.01 -1.95
CA LYS A 525 -21.89 2.59 -1.17
C LYS A 525 -23.16 2.50 -2.03
N ASP A 526 -23.05 2.11 -3.30
CA ASP A 526 -24.19 1.91 -4.20
C ASP A 526 -24.74 0.47 -4.18
N GLY A 527 -24.11 -0.41 -3.40
CA GLY A 527 -24.46 -1.82 -3.25
C GLY A 527 -23.88 -2.70 -4.35
N ILE A 528 -23.04 -2.16 -5.24
CA ILE A 528 -22.26 -2.89 -6.23
C ILE A 528 -20.81 -2.88 -5.78
N VAL A 529 -20.27 -4.06 -5.55
CA VAL A 529 -18.86 -4.25 -5.24
C VAL A 529 -18.00 -3.71 -6.39
N ASP A 530 -17.25 -2.63 -6.12
CA ASP A 530 -16.34 -1.96 -7.05
C ASP A 530 -14.87 -2.29 -6.77
N GLY A 531 -14.54 -2.73 -5.55
CA GLY A 531 -13.20 -3.14 -5.12
C GLY A 531 -13.17 -4.46 -4.36
N ARG A 532 -12.17 -4.63 -3.49
CA ARG A 532 -11.99 -5.78 -2.60
C ARG A 532 -11.92 -5.30 -1.15
N SER A 533 -12.22 -6.20 -0.22
CA SER A 533 -11.98 -5.97 1.20
C SER A 533 -10.49 -6.15 1.50
N THR A 534 -10.01 -5.46 2.52
CA THR A 534 -8.62 -5.55 3.02
C THR A 534 -8.50 -6.60 4.13
N ASN A 535 -7.29 -6.84 4.62
CA ASN A 535 -7.02 -7.77 5.71
C ASN A 535 -6.76 -7.02 7.04
N PRO A 536 -7.68 -7.07 8.01
CA PRO A 536 -7.62 -6.33 9.27
C PRO A 536 -6.49 -6.63 10.25
N MET A 537 -5.65 -7.60 9.90
CA MET A 537 -4.49 -8.01 10.68
C MET A 537 -3.20 -7.67 9.96
N ASN A 538 -3.27 -7.05 8.79
CA ASN A 538 -2.14 -6.77 7.94
C ASN A 538 -2.26 -5.37 7.29
N PRO A 539 -1.43 -4.39 7.72
CA PRO A 539 -1.60 -2.99 7.33
C PRO A 539 -1.26 -2.66 5.86
N ASP A 540 -0.88 -3.67 5.07
CA ASP A 540 -0.49 -3.59 3.66
C ASP A 540 -0.82 -4.96 3.04
N THR A 541 -2.04 -5.10 2.53
CA THR A 541 -2.66 -6.38 2.15
C THR A 541 -1.92 -7.07 1.01
N ASP A 542 -1.43 -6.33 0.02
CA ASP A 542 -0.76 -6.88 -1.16
C ASP A 542 0.78 -6.81 -1.10
N GLY A 543 1.33 -6.07 -0.14
CA GLY A 543 2.76 -5.97 0.13
C GLY A 543 3.53 -5.07 -0.83
N ASP A 544 2.87 -4.09 -1.44
CA ASP A 544 3.49 -3.13 -2.37
C ASP A 544 4.23 -1.97 -1.66
N GLY A 545 3.99 -1.79 -0.36
CA GLY A 545 4.58 -0.75 0.49
C GLY A 545 3.72 0.49 0.68
N LEU A 546 2.51 0.52 0.15
CA LEU A 546 1.43 1.45 0.49
C LEU A 546 0.55 0.78 1.55
N ILE A 547 0.05 1.55 2.52
CA ILE A 547 -0.83 0.98 3.56
C ILE A 547 -2.28 1.06 3.08
N ASP A 548 -3.08 0.05 3.42
CA ASP A 548 -4.46 -0.08 2.92
C ASP A 548 -5.30 1.18 3.23
N GLY A 549 -5.10 1.78 4.42
CA GLY A 549 -5.71 3.05 4.80
C GLY A 549 -5.47 4.21 3.83
N ILE A 550 -4.29 4.29 3.18
CA ILE A 550 -4.03 5.32 2.14
C ILE A 550 -4.84 5.02 0.88
N GLU A 551 -4.90 3.76 0.48
CA GLU A 551 -5.53 3.28 -0.75
C GLU A 551 -7.04 3.46 -0.72
N VAL A 552 -7.66 3.02 0.38
CA VAL A 552 -9.11 3.09 0.61
C VAL A 552 -9.56 4.54 0.81
N ILE A 553 -8.87 5.32 1.65
CA ILE A 553 -9.26 6.71 1.93
C ILE A 553 -8.98 7.59 0.70
N GLY A 554 -7.83 7.39 0.06
CA GLY A 554 -7.37 8.08 -1.14
C GLY A 554 -6.63 9.39 -0.88
N TRP A 555 -5.67 9.69 -1.75
CA TRP A 555 -4.87 10.93 -1.73
C TRP A 555 -5.22 11.84 -2.90
N THR A 556 -4.65 13.05 -2.91
CA THR A 556 -4.88 14.03 -4.00
C THR A 556 -3.58 14.26 -4.77
N ILE A 557 -3.63 14.10 -6.10
CA ILE A 557 -2.55 14.48 -7.01
C ILE A 557 -2.96 15.68 -7.85
N ARG A 558 -1.97 16.34 -8.47
CA ARG A 558 -2.17 17.47 -9.37
C ARG A 558 -1.65 17.11 -10.77
N ILE A 559 -2.55 17.14 -11.74
CA ILE A 559 -2.25 16.89 -13.16
C ILE A 559 -2.32 18.21 -13.93
N VAL A 560 -1.42 18.39 -14.90
CA VAL A 560 -1.35 19.58 -15.76
C VAL A 560 -1.54 19.17 -17.22
N ASP A 561 -2.79 19.13 -17.67
CA ASP A 561 -3.22 18.84 -19.06
C ASP A 561 -3.73 20.14 -19.74
N GLY A 562 -2.88 21.17 -19.76
CA GLY A 562 -3.21 22.54 -20.19
C GLY A 562 -3.88 23.41 -19.10
N SER A 563 -4.52 22.80 -18.10
CA SER A 563 -4.97 23.49 -16.88
C SER A 563 -4.74 22.63 -15.65
N ALA A 564 -4.15 23.18 -14.58
CA ALA A 564 -3.89 22.40 -13.37
C ALA A 564 -5.21 21.97 -12.70
N ARG A 565 -5.43 20.65 -12.61
CA ARG A 565 -6.57 20.03 -11.91
C ARG A 565 -6.07 19.11 -10.79
N ASP A 566 -6.74 19.19 -9.65
CA ASP A 566 -6.49 18.31 -8.51
C ASP A 566 -7.51 17.15 -8.56
N ILE A 567 -7.04 15.91 -8.59
CA ILE A 567 -7.89 14.71 -8.58
C ILE A 567 -7.63 13.88 -7.33
N LYS A 568 -8.68 13.24 -6.81
CA LYS A 568 -8.57 12.30 -5.70
C LYS A 568 -8.38 10.90 -6.28
N VAL A 569 -7.24 10.28 -5.99
CA VAL A 569 -6.81 8.96 -6.46
C VAL A 569 -6.98 7.94 -5.33
N ARG A 570 -7.29 6.70 -5.72
CA ARG A 570 -7.40 5.52 -4.87
C ARG A 570 -6.95 4.31 -5.66
N SER A 571 -6.20 3.42 -5.04
CA SER A 571 -5.77 2.14 -5.60
C SER A 571 -6.60 0.97 -5.06
N ASP A 572 -6.46 -0.22 -5.66
CA ASP A 572 -6.99 -1.49 -5.14
C ASP A 572 -5.96 -2.12 -4.19
N PRO A 573 -6.21 -2.13 -2.87
CA PRO A 573 -5.26 -2.62 -1.85
C PRO A 573 -4.99 -4.14 -1.91
N GLY A 574 -5.72 -4.85 -2.76
CA GLY A 574 -5.48 -6.27 -3.03
C GLY A 574 -4.58 -6.52 -4.25
N VAL A 575 -4.02 -5.48 -4.88
CA VAL A 575 -3.31 -5.56 -6.16
C VAL A 575 -2.11 -4.61 -6.19
N PHE A 576 -0.91 -5.21 -6.17
CA PHE A 576 0.40 -4.52 -6.17
C PHE A 576 0.60 -3.39 -7.22
N ASP A 577 -0.17 -3.39 -8.30
CA ASP A 577 -0.08 -2.47 -9.45
C ASP A 577 -1.49 -2.40 -10.06
N SER A 578 -2.24 -1.37 -9.65
CA SER A 578 -3.68 -1.25 -9.86
C SER A 578 -4.07 -1.07 -11.33
N ASP A 579 -3.26 -0.39 -12.14
CA ASP A 579 -3.52 -0.17 -13.57
C ASP A 579 -2.64 -1.00 -14.53
N SER A 580 -1.71 -1.77 -13.96
CA SER A 580 -0.81 -2.69 -14.63
C SER A 580 0.15 -2.02 -15.62
N ASP A 581 0.58 -0.78 -15.35
CA ASP A 581 1.59 -0.06 -16.14
C ASP A 581 3.04 -0.47 -15.79
N GLY A 582 3.25 -1.12 -14.64
CA GLY A 582 4.53 -1.60 -14.15
C GLY A 582 5.16 -0.76 -13.03
N LEU A 583 4.53 0.33 -12.61
CA LEU A 583 4.76 1.00 -11.34
C LEU A 583 3.89 0.34 -10.26
N SER A 584 4.37 0.32 -9.01
CA SER A 584 3.50 -0.07 -7.90
C SER A 584 2.81 1.17 -7.36
N ASP A 585 1.64 0.99 -6.77
CA ASP A 585 0.81 2.08 -6.27
C ASP A 585 1.59 2.92 -5.23
N SER A 586 2.44 2.27 -4.44
CA SER A 586 3.38 2.93 -3.51
C SER A 586 4.43 3.82 -4.19
N VAL A 587 4.96 3.42 -5.36
CA VAL A 587 5.91 4.23 -6.14
C VAL A 587 5.21 5.44 -6.72
N GLU A 588 3.97 5.27 -7.17
CA GLU A 588 3.15 6.35 -7.69
C GLU A 588 2.82 7.39 -6.63
N TYR A 589 2.50 6.94 -5.42
CA TYR A 589 2.26 7.82 -4.29
C TYR A 589 3.51 8.58 -3.81
N TYR A 590 4.65 7.88 -3.63
CA TYR A 590 5.84 8.46 -2.98
C TYR A 590 6.85 9.11 -3.94
N VAL A 591 6.90 8.68 -5.21
CA VAL A 591 7.99 9.02 -6.13
C VAL A 591 7.51 9.79 -7.35
N THR A 592 6.57 9.26 -8.13
CA THR A 592 6.18 9.86 -9.43
C THR A 592 5.00 10.83 -9.30
N TYR A 593 4.19 10.71 -8.25
CA TYR A 593 2.98 11.49 -8.01
C TYR A 593 1.91 11.34 -9.11
N THR A 594 1.84 10.15 -9.69
CA THR A 594 0.91 9.74 -10.77
C THR A 594 -0.37 9.11 -10.23
N ASN A 595 -1.30 8.78 -11.13
CA ASN A 595 -2.58 8.17 -10.82
C ASN A 595 -2.52 6.65 -10.97
N ALA A 596 -2.46 5.93 -9.85
CA ALA A 596 -2.36 4.46 -9.81
C ALA A 596 -3.52 3.67 -10.45
N THR A 597 -4.54 4.34 -10.97
CA THR A 597 -5.66 3.69 -11.69
C THR A 597 -5.70 4.02 -13.17
N ASP A 598 -4.74 4.80 -13.66
CA ASP A 598 -4.70 5.33 -15.01
C ASP A 598 -3.28 5.32 -15.57
N ARG A 599 -3.02 4.36 -16.47
CA ARG A 599 -1.68 4.06 -17.03
C ARG A 599 -0.97 5.23 -17.73
N ASP A 600 -1.70 6.32 -17.97
CA ASP A 600 -1.30 7.52 -18.72
C ASP A 600 -2.00 8.71 -18.04
N THR A 601 -1.38 9.19 -16.97
CA THR A 601 -2.00 10.09 -15.99
C THR A 601 -2.41 11.44 -16.59
N ASP A 602 -1.59 11.99 -17.49
CA ASP A 602 -1.84 13.26 -18.16
C ASP A 602 -2.46 13.13 -19.56
N SER A 603 -2.64 11.90 -20.03
CA SER A 603 -3.32 11.55 -21.28
C SER A 603 -2.63 12.10 -22.53
N ASP A 604 -1.31 12.27 -22.49
CA ASP A 604 -0.50 12.66 -23.64
C ASP A 604 -0.28 11.48 -24.62
N GLY A 605 -0.50 10.24 -24.16
CA GLY A 605 -0.38 8.99 -24.91
C GLY A 605 0.94 8.24 -24.73
N ILE A 606 1.73 8.60 -23.72
CA ILE A 606 2.86 7.85 -23.17
C ILE A 606 2.40 7.20 -21.84
N GLU A 607 2.95 6.02 -21.50
CA GLU A 607 2.62 5.37 -20.23
C GLU A 607 3.54 5.89 -19.10
N ASP A 608 3.02 6.08 -17.89
CA ASP A 608 3.72 6.69 -16.76
C ASP A 608 5.05 5.98 -16.42
N PHE A 609 5.08 4.65 -16.45
CA PHE A 609 6.30 3.85 -16.32
C PHE A 609 7.39 4.24 -17.34
N THR A 610 7.00 4.53 -18.58
CA THR A 610 7.95 4.89 -19.65
C THR A 610 8.58 6.23 -19.36
N GLU A 611 7.80 7.19 -18.91
CA GLU A 611 8.26 8.55 -18.63
C GLU A 611 9.14 8.63 -17.39
N ALA A 612 8.76 7.92 -16.32
CA ALA A 612 9.44 7.99 -15.03
C ALA A 612 10.63 7.02 -14.88
N MET A 613 10.58 5.84 -15.51
CA MET A 613 11.54 4.75 -15.27
C MET A 613 12.34 4.33 -16.51
N ASP A 614 11.71 4.10 -17.67
CA ASP A 614 12.43 3.65 -18.88
C ASP A 614 13.20 4.81 -19.53
N GLY A 615 12.54 5.96 -19.66
CA GLY A 615 13.05 7.19 -20.25
C GLY A 615 13.25 7.11 -21.76
N PHE A 616 13.62 8.24 -22.33
CA PHE A 616 13.88 8.42 -23.76
C PHE A 616 15.36 8.66 -24.02
N SER A 617 15.82 8.46 -25.27
CA SER A 617 17.22 8.65 -25.62
C SER A 617 17.42 9.78 -26.64
N TRP A 618 18.13 10.84 -26.24
CA TRP A 618 18.53 11.96 -27.09
C TRP A 618 20.05 12.04 -27.19
N ASN A 619 20.60 12.06 -28.42
CA ASN A 619 22.04 12.15 -28.68
C ASN A 619 22.95 11.17 -27.87
N GLY A 620 22.40 10.04 -27.42
CA GLY A 620 23.10 9.01 -26.64
C GLY A 620 23.04 9.18 -25.11
N SER A 621 22.33 10.19 -24.62
CA SER A 621 21.97 10.40 -23.21
C SER A 621 20.50 10.03 -22.99
N THR A 622 20.17 9.52 -21.81
CA THR A 622 18.78 9.23 -21.43
C THR A 622 18.18 10.41 -20.66
N TYR A 623 16.95 10.80 -21.01
CA TYR A 623 16.16 11.83 -20.34
C TYR A 623 14.77 11.28 -20.00
N PHE A 624 14.03 11.99 -19.16
CA PHE A 624 12.73 11.57 -18.62
C PHE A 624 11.78 12.76 -18.73
N THR A 625 10.52 12.47 -19.02
CA THR A 625 9.41 13.43 -19.02
C THR A 625 8.63 13.32 -17.71
N ASN A 626 7.67 14.20 -17.50
CA ASN A 626 6.86 14.23 -16.29
C ASN A 626 5.46 13.71 -16.58
N ALA A 627 5.20 12.46 -16.19
CA ALA A 627 3.91 11.77 -16.38
C ALA A 627 2.65 12.44 -15.81
N SER A 628 2.79 13.53 -15.04
CA SER A 628 1.67 14.34 -14.57
C SER A 628 1.50 15.64 -15.34
N ARG A 629 2.26 15.83 -16.43
CA ARG A 629 2.32 17.05 -17.24
C ARG A 629 2.50 16.71 -18.71
N MET A 630 1.42 16.92 -19.47
CA MET A 630 1.35 16.67 -20.92
C MET A 630 2.43 17.36 -21.76
N ASP A 631 2.97 18.47 -21.25
CA ASP A 631 4.05 19.25 -21.85
C ASP A 631 5.05 19.55 -20.71
N THR A 632 6.17 18.84 -20.71
CA THR A 632 7.15 18.84 -19.61
C THR A 632 7.94 20.16 -19.56
N ASP A 633 8.39 20.68 -20.68
CA ASP A 633 9.25 21.87 -20.77
C ASP A 633 8.51 23.20 -21.07
N ASN A 634 7.22 23.14 -21.35
CA ASN A 634 6.33 24.27 -21.70
C ASN A 634 6.74 25.03 -22.95
N ASP A 635 7.13 24.32 -24.00
CA ASP A 635 7.38 24.89 -25.31
C ASP A 635 6.10 24.99 -26.18
N GLY A 636 5.05 24.26 -25.79
CA GLY A 636 3.74 24.18 -26.43
C GLY A 636 3.46 22.89 -27.21
N LEU A 637 4.45 22.00 -27.36
CA LEU A 637 4.28 20.64 -27.89
C LEU A 637 3.95 19.68 -26.75
N ASP A 638 3.17 18.64 -27.07
CA ASP A 638 2.91 17.57 -26.11
C ASP A 638 4.10 16.58 -26.16
N ASP A 639 4.53 16.04 -25.02
CA ASP A 639 5.75 15.22 -24.91
C ASP A 639 5.74 14.06 -25.95
N ARG A 640 4.59 13.42 -26.16
CA ARG A 640 4.39 12.38 -27.19
C ARG A 640 4.75 12.79 -28.62
N GLU A 641 4.40 14.01 -29.05
CA GLU A 641 4.69 14.49 -30.41
C GLU A 641 6.21 14.64 -30.59
N GLU A 642 6.91 15.04 -29.54
CA GLU A 642 8.33 15.29 -29.56
C GLU A 642 9.16 14.00 -29.56
N VAL A 643 8.74 12.95 -28.83
CA VAL A 643 9.42 11.65 -28.87
C VAL A 643 9.06 10.81 -30.10
N ILE A 644 7.89 11.03 -30.71
CA ILE A 644 7.42 10.29 -31.88
C ILE A 644 6.97 11.27 -32.96
N ALA A 645 7.72 11.32 -34.06
CA ALA A 645 7.40 12.14 -35.23
C ALA A 645 5.91 12.05 -35.62
N GLY A 646 5.16 13.12 -35.37
CA GLY A 646 3.75 13.18 -35.72
C GLY A 646 3.50 13.89 -37.03
N GLU A 647 2.61 14.89 -37.04
CA GLU A 647 2.12 15.50 -38.27
C GLU A 647 3.15 16.48 -38.87
N ASP A 648 3.99 17.08 -38.04
CA ASP A 648 5.06 18.00 -38.45
C ASP A 648 6.34 17.30 -38.94
N GLN A 649 6.48 16.01 -38.62
CA GLN A 649 7.63 15.14 -38.92
C GLN A 649 8.92 15.47 -38.17
N TYR A 650 8.89 16.35 -37.17
CA TYR A 650 10.04 16.65 -36.31
C TYR A 650 9.99 15.81 -35.03
N VAL A 651 11.15 15.61 -34.42
CA VAL A 651 11.33 14.86 -33.17
C VAL A 651 12.32 15.69 -32.39
N THR A 652 11.81 16.43 -31.41
CA THR A 652 12.54 17.34 -30.52
C THR A 652 12.77 16.67 -29.17
N ASN A 653 13.43 17.37 -28.25
CA ASN A 653 13.69 16.86 -26.92
C ASN A 653 12.65 17.40 -25.93
N ALA A 654 11.65 16.58 -25.59
CA ALA A 654 10.55 16.90 -24.66
C ALA A 654 10.90 17.34 -23.23
N SER A 655 12.18 17.54 -22.92
CA SER A 655 12.62 18.07 -21.63
C SER A 655 13.43 19.35 -21.78
N ASP A 656 13.48 19.88 -23.00
CA ASP A 656 14.37 20.93 -23.46
C ASP A 656 13.64 21.83 -24.45
N ILE A 657 13.29 23.01 -23.96
CA ILE A 657 12.37 23.96 -24.61
C ILE A 657 12.84 24.50 -25.99
N ASP A 658 14.11 24.26 -26.33
CA ASP A 658 14.82 24.73 -27.53
C ASP A 658 15.89 23.68 -27.88
N SER A 659 15.56 22.77 -28.80
CA SER A 659 16.36 21.58 -29.08
C SER A 659 17.66 21.85 -29.84
N ASP A 660 17.76 22.98 -30.53
CA ASP A 660 18.94 23.37 -31.32
C ASP A 660 19.71 24.60 -30.80
N ASP A 661 19.30 25.13 -29.65
CA ASP A 661 19.92 26.20 -28.86
C ASP A 661 20.01 27.53 -29.65
N ASP A 662 18.95 27.91 -30.36
CA ASP A 662 18.92 29.09 -31.23
C ASP A 662 18.08 30.28 -30.68
N ASP A 663 17.58 30.15 -29.45
CA ASP A 663 16.69 31.06 -28.71
C ASP A 663 15.23 31.06 -29.21
N LEU A 664 14.85 30.18 -30.14
CA LEU A 664 13.46 29.92 -30.53
C LEU A 664 12.96 28.62 -29.91
N LYS A 665 11.73 28.63 -29.39
CA LYS A 665 11.15 27.42 -28.83
C LYS A 665 10.67 26.47 -29.92
N ASP A 666 10.94 25.18 -29.76
CA ASP A 666 10.56 24.12 -30.71
C ASP A 666 9.07 24.20 -31.12
N GLY A 667 8.16 24.30 -30.14
CA GLY A 667 6.73 24.43 -30.38
C GLY A 667 6.35 25.70 -31.13
N PHE A 668 7.07 26.81 -30.95
CA PHE A 668 6.84 28.03 -31.73
C PHE A 668 7.32 27.89 -33.17
N GLU A 669 8.33 27.07 -33.41
CA GLU A 669 8.80 26.74 -34.74
C GLU A 669 7.74 26.08 -35.59
N VAL A 670 6.98 25.18 -34.97
CA VAL A 670 6.14 24.22 -35.67
C VAL A 670 4.64 24.51 -35.56
N LEU A 671 4.11 24.84 -34.38
CA LEU A 671 2.66 24.90 -34.13
C LEU A 671 1.98 26.12 -34.74
N ASN A 672 2.68 27.25 -34.79
CA ASN A 672 2.09 28.54 -35.15
C ASN A 672 2.08 28.82 -36.66
N ILE A 673 2.16 27.79 -37.52
CA ILE A 673 2.32 27.96 -38.97
C ILE A 673 0.96 27.94 -39.72
N PRO A 674 0.73 28.91 -40.64
CA PRO A 674 1.62 29.98 -41.01
C PRO A 674 1.53 31.13 -40.00
N ARG A 675 2.67 31.40 -39.34
CA ARG A 675 2.94 32.70 -38.73
C ARG A 675 2.79 33.73 -39.85
N PRO A 676 2.45 34.99 -39.58
CA PRO A 676 2.26 35.98 -40.63
C PRO A 676 3.42 35.96 -41.65
N TRP A 677 3.17 35.29 -42.77
CA TRP A 677 3.99 35.19 -43.99
C TRP A 677 5.37 34.52 -43.90
N GLN A 678 5.59 33.66 -42.90
CA GLN A 678 6.79 32.82 -42.77
C GLN A 678 6.43 31.32 -42.84
N SER A 679 7.34 30.50 -43.36
CA SER A 679 7.19 29.03 -43.33
C SER A 679 7.75 28.46 -42.01
N ALA A 680 7.61 27.16 -41.78
CA ALA A 680 8.30 26.50 -40.67
C ALA A 680 9.80 26.80 -40.70
N THR A 681 10.36 27.14 -39.55
CA THR A 681 11.77 26.91 -39.23
C THR A 681 11.92 25.45 -38.80
N ASN A 682 13.14 24.95 -38.73
CA ASN A 682 13.43 23.57 -38.38
C ASN A 682 13.99 23.53 -36.96
N PRO A 683 13.27 22.95 -35.98
CA PRO A 683 13.67 22.95 -34.56
C PRO A 683 14.86 22.06 -34.20
N LEU A 684 15.65 21.69 -35.21
CA LEU A 684 16.82 20.83 -35.09
C LEU A 684 18.00 21.41 -35.88
N ASP A 685 17.83 22.57 -36.49
CA ASP A 685 18.81 23.24 -37.31
C ASP A 685 18.77 24.75 -37.01
N PRO A 686 19.74 25.27 -36.24
CA PRO A 686 19.70 26.63 -35.70
C PRO A 686 20.01 27.71 -36.77
N ASP A 687 19.86 27.40 -38.06
CA ASP A 687 20.07 28.27 -39.24
C ASP A 687 19.36 27.59 -40.44
N THR A 688 18.03 27.68 -40.46
CA THR A 688 17.19 26.93 -41.39
C THR A 688 17.43 27.32 -42.86
N ASP A 689 17.73 28.59 -43.13
CA ASP A 689 17.95 29.08 -44.49
C ASP A 689 19.42 29.02 -44.96
N GLY A 690 20.35 28.82 -44.04
CA GLY A 690 21.77 28.61 -44.25
C GLY A 690 22.55 29.88 -44.54
N ASP A 691 22.10 31.03 -44.04
CA ASP A 691 22.71 32.33 -44.28
C ASP A 691 23.69 32.81 -43.18
N LEU A 692 23.91 31.97 -42.17
CA LEU A 692 24.78 32.14 -40.99
C LEU A 692 24.20 33.02 -39.87
N GLN A 693 22.91 33.30 -39.90
CA GLN A 693 22.16 33.89 -38.79
C GLN A 693 21.28 32.82 -38.12
N PRO A 694 21.17 32.81 -36.77
CA PRO A 694 20.26 31.89 -36.10
C PRO A 694 18.79 32.28 -36.25
N ASP A 695 17.88 31.30 -36.32
CA ASP A 695 16.47 31.55 -36.62
C ASP A 695 15.81 32.35 -35.48
N GLY A 696 16.04 31.97 -34.22
CA GLY A 696 15.58 32.72 -33.05
C GLY A 696 16.12 34.15 -33.01
N TRP A 697 17.35 34.37 -33.47
CA TRP A 697 17.94 35.71 -33.55
C TRP A 697 17.35 36.55 -34.69
N GLU A 698 16.93 35.97 -35.81
CA GLU A 698 16.21 36.71 -36.86
C GLU A 698 14.77 37.07 -36.44
N MET A 699 14.23 36.35 -35.47
CA MET A 699 12.87 36.46 -34.96
C MET A 699 12.75 37.49 -33.84
N GLN A 700 13.12 38.75 -34.11
CA GLN A 700 13.18 39.85 -33.12
C GLN A 700 11.84 40.54 -32.79
N ILE A 701 10.73 40.22 -33.48
CA ILE A 701 9.45 40.92 -33.25
C ILE A 701 8.62 40.23 -32.15
N THR A 702 8.32 41.02 -31.11
CA THR A 702 7.40 40.64 -30.04
C THR A 702 5.94 40.84 -30.45
N SER A 703 5.15 39.78 -30.32
CA SER A 703 3.70 39.82 -30.46
C SER A 703 3.08 40.28 -29.15
N VAL A 704 2.23 41.32 -29.18
CA VAL A 704 1.49 41.76 -27.97
C VAL A 704 0.39 40.76 -27.60
N GLU A 705 -0.07 39.96 -28.57
CA GLU A 705 -1.07 38.91 -28.34
C GLU A 705 -0.46 37.67 -27.70
N ASP A 706 0.79 37.33 -28.06
CA ASP A 706 1.45 36.08 -27.65
C ASP A 706 2.56 36.28 -26.60
N ASP A 707 2.91 37.53 -26.26
CA ASP A 707 3.96 37.93 -25.30
C ASP A 707 5.32 37.24 -25.54
N THR A 708 5.62 36.93 -26.80
CA THR A 708 6.80 36.16 -27.25
C THR A 708 7.47 36.80 -28.45
N VAL A 709 8.79 36.58 -28.59
CA VAL A 709 9.57 36.93 -29.78
C VAL A 709 9.37 35.80 -30.80
N SER A 710 8.46 35.99 -31.74
CA SER A 710 7.93 34.88 -32.55
C SER A 710 7.64 35.27 -34.00
N HIS A 711 8.06 36.47 -34.40
CA HIS A 711 7.74 37.07 -35.68
C HIS A 711 8.97 37.72 -36.33
N SER A 712 9.04 37.61 -37.65
CA SER A 712 10.06 38.22 -38.52
C SER A 712 9.75 39.69 -38.86
N LEU A 713 10.80 40.49 -39.09
CA LEU A 713 10.67 41.87 -39.56
C LEU A 713 10.51 41.95 -41.07
N TRP A 714 9.40 42.53 -41.56
CA TRP A 714 9.14 42.71 -43.00
C TRP A 714 9.03 44.19 -43.40
N ILE A 715 9.79 44.60 -44.43
CA ILE A 715 9.78 45.96 -45.01
C ILE A 715 9.27 45.93 -46.45
N ALA A 716 8.21 46.71 -46.74
CA ALA A 716 7.65 46.85 -48.09
C ALA A 716 7.18 48.31 -48.39
N PRO A 717 7.38 48.83 -49.61
CA PRO A 717 7.02 50.18 -50.02
C PRO A 717 5.55 50.34 -50.43
N ASP A 718 4.83 49.25 -50.73
CA ASP A 718 3.44 49.24 -51.17
C ASP A 718 2.68 48.02 -50.60
N ASN A 719 1.35 48.14 -50.46
CA ASN A 719 0.47 47.00 -50.16
C ASN A 719 0.68 45.89 -51.16
N TRP A 720 0.76 44.66 -50.68
CA TRP A 720 1.16 43.54 -51.51
C TRP A 720 0.38 42.27 -51.22
N LEU A 721 0.48 41.35 -52.18
CA LEU A 721 -0.27 40.11 -52.24
C LEU A 721 0.70 38.98 -51.88
N PRO A 722 0.54 38.34 -50.70
CA PRO A 722 1.44 37.28 -50.22
C PRO A 722 1.59 36.12 -51.22
N PRO A 723 2.71 35.35 -51.17
CA PRO A 723 2.83 34.12 -51.93
C PRO A 723 1.72 33.15 -51.52
N GLY A 724 1.09 32.47 -52.49
CA GLY A 724 -0.06 31.58 -52.24
C GLY A 724 -1.42 32.29 -52.18
N CYS A 725 -1.44 33.63 -52.11
CA CYS A 725 -2.66 34.41 -52.13
C CYS A 725 -3.13 34.77 -53.54
N THR A 726 -4.44 34.74 -53.77
CA THR A 726 -5.04 35.03 -55.09
C THR A 726 -5.89 36.30 -55.12
N SER A 727 -6.17 36.91 -53.96
CA SER A 727 -7.06 38.08 -53.82
C SER A 727 -6.55 39.07 -52.78
N MET A 728 -6.46 40.36 -53.16
CA MET A 728 -6.12 41.43 -52.19
C MET A 728 -7.18 41.64 -51.10
N LEU A 729 -8.42 41.20 -51.34
CA LEU A 729 -9.55 41.42 -50.43
C LEU A 729 -9.69 40.31 -49.37
N GLU A 730 -9.12 39.15 -49.67
CA GLU A 730 -9.25 37.92 -48.87
C GLU A 730 -7.98 37.69 -48.05
N CYS A 731 -6.81 38.07 -48.60
CA CYS A 731 -5.54 37.94 -47.91
C CYS A 731 -4.45 38.94 -48.39
N GLY A 732 -4.84 39.98 -49.14
CA GLY A 732 -3.94 41.10 -49.40
C GLY A 732 -3.75 41.92 -48.15
N ARG A 733 -2.51 42.32 -47.90
CA ARG A 733 -2.17 43.03 -46.67
C ARG A 733 -1.85 44.49 -46.97
N GLY A 734 -2.42 45.37 -46.14
CA GLY A 734 -1.88 46.71 -45.91
C GLY A 734 -0.82 46.66 -44.80
N PRO A 735 -0.13 47.77 -44.52
CA PRO A 735 0.84 47.86 -43.42
C PRO A 735 0.20 47.40 -42.09
N GLY A 736 0.78 46.38 -41.47
CA GLY A 736 0.22 45.60 -40.36
C GLY A 736 0.77 45.96 -38.97
N GLY A 737 1.44 47.10 -38.85
CA GLY A 737 1.86 47.63 -37.56
C GLY A 737 2.28 49.08 -37.72
N TRP A 738 3.03 49.38 -38.77
CA TRP A 738 3.55 50.72 -39.03
C TRP A 738 3.71 51.02 -40.53
N ILE A 739 3.56 52.28 -40.89
CA ILE A 739 3.53 52.85 -42.25
C ILE A 739 4.73 53.77 -42.40
N TRP A 740 5.63 53.48 -43.35
CA TRP A 740 6.64 54.45 -43.77
C TRP A 740 5.97 55.64 -44.45
N ASP A 741 6.04 56.83 -43.86
CA ASP A 741 5.36 58.02 -44.37
C ASP A 741 6.26 58.77 -45.36
N ASN A 742 7.42 59.25 -44.91
CA ASN A 742 8.46 59.87 -45.75
C ASN A 742 9.78 60.05 -44.97
N TYR A 743 10.83 60.45 -45.70
CA TYR A 743 12.18 60.71 -45.18
C TYR A 743 12.28 61.77 -44.06
N LEU A 744 11.22 62.53 -43.78
CA LEU A 744 11.16 63.52 -42.68
C LEU A 744 10.29 63.05 -41.50
N GLN A 745 9.41 62.07 -41.70
CA GLN A 745 8.40 61.64 -40.73
C GLN A 745 8.56 60.21 -40.24
N GLY A 746 9.37 59.38 -40.90
CA GLY A 746 9.66 58.01 -40.47
C GLY A 746 8.45 57.07 -40.57
N PHE A 747 8.41 56.06 -39.70
CA PHE A 747 7.30 55.12 -39.57
C PHE A 747 6.19 55.66 -38.67
N SER A 748 4.93 55.36 -39.00
CA SER A 748 3.73 55.76 -38.23
C SER A 748 2.83 54.54 -37.96
N SER A 749 2.34 54.35 -36.73
CA SER A 749 1.57 53.14 -36.37
C SER A 749 0.21 53.06 -37.09
N SER A 750 -0.20 51.85 -37.47
CA SER A 750 -1.26 51.63 -38.47
C SER A 750 -2.66 51.28 -37.94
N GLY A 751 -2.95 51.34 -36.63
CA GLY A 751 -4.29 50.95 -36.16
C GLY A 751 -4.67 51.28 -34.72
N ASP A 752 -5.99 51.39 -34.51
CA ASP A 752 -6.75 51.50 -33.24
C ASP A 752 -7.83 50.39 -33.29
N PRO A 753 -7.46 49.12 -32.99
CA PRO A 753 -8.32 47.95 -33.19
C PRO A 753 -9.55 47.92 -32.26
N ASP A 754 -9.46 48.53 -31.08
CA ASP A 754 -10.50 48.64 -30.07
C ASP A 754 -11.35 49.92 -30.17
N GLY A 755 -10.95 50.86 -31.02
CA GLY A 755 -11.73 52.05 -31.41
C GLY A 755 -11.82 53.11 -30.31
N ASP A 756 -10.84 53.17 -29.42
CA ASP A 756 -10.81 54.09 -28.27
C ASP A 756 -10.18 55.46 -28.60
N GLY A 757 -9.66 55.61 -29.82
CA GLY A 757 -8.96 56.80 -30.31
C GLY A 757 -7.48 56.84 -29.95
N VAL A 758 -6.95 55.79 -29.33
CA VAL A 758 -5.53 55.53 -29.06
C VAL A 758 -5.05 54.50 -30.07
N LEU A 759 -3.91 54.78 -30.71
CA LEU A 759 -3.32 53.83 -31.66
C LEU A 759 -2.68 52.68 -30.86
N ASN A 760 -3.25 51.49 -30.95
CA ASN A 760 -2.79 50.26 -30.31
C ASN A 760 -2.22 49.34 -31.40
N PRO A 761 -0.89 49.36 -31.65
CA PRO A 761 -0.29 48.49 -32.66
C PRO A 761 -0.35 47.03 -32.20
N THR A 762 -0.71 46.12 -33.11
CA THR A 762 -0.75 44.66 -32.86
C THR A 762 0.64 44.07 -32.57
N TYR A 763 1.67 44.72 -33.11
CA TYR A 763 3.08 44.43 -32.89
C TYR A 763 3.77 45.70 -32.43
N THR A 764 4.41 45.65 -31.27
CA THR A 764 5.20 46.77 -30.77
C THR A 764 6.63 46.65 -31.26
N PHE A 765 7.17 47.74 -31.79
CA PHE A 765 8.60 47.89 -31.95
C PHE A 765 8.99 49.26 -31.41
N SER A 766 9.88 49.28 -30.44
CA SER A 766 10.34 50.49 -29.75
C SER A 766 11.59 51.09 -30.39
N GLU A 767 12.32 50.33 -31.20
CA GLU A 767 13.76 50.53 -31.36
C GLU A 767 14.24 50.74 -32.81
N LEU A 768 13.37 50.58 -33.79
CA LEU A 768 13.77 50.56 -35.21
C LEU A 768 13.90 51.97 -35.83
N ASN A 769 15.11 52.37 -36.23
CA ASN A 769 15.39 53.60 -36.99
C ASN A 769 15.93 53.33 -38.41
N LEU A 770 15.09 52.87 -39.34
CA LEU A 770 15.51 52.54 -40.73
C LEU A 770 15.81 53.77 -41.62
N THR A 771 16.21 54.91 -41.06
CA THR A 771 16.46 56.12 -41.84
C THR A 771 17.73 55.99 -42.69
N GLY A 772 17.56 55.67 -43.97
CA GLY A 772 18.68 55.45 -44.89
C GLY A 772 18.76 54.03 -45.45
N PHE A 773 17.97 53.10 -44.89
CA PHE A 773 17.85 51.73 -45.36
C PHE A 773 17.42 51.69 -46.84
N THR A 774 18.18 50.96 -47.66
CA THR A 774 17.89 50.84 -49.11
C THR A 774 17.18 49.53 -49.42
N ILE A 775 15.88 49.64 -49.74
CA ILE A 775 15.07 48.48 -50.14
C ILE A 775 15.61 47.89 -51.46
N PRO A 776 15.77 46.56 -51.58
CA PRO A 776 16.23 45.90 -52.80
C PRO A 776 15.37 46.21 -54.03
N ASP A 777 15.93 46.01 -55.24
CA ASP A 777 15.23 46.22 -56.53
C ASP A 777 13.91 45.40 -56.68
N SER A 778 13.78 44.30 -55.92
CA SER A 778 12.55 43.50 -55.80
C SER A 778 11.40 44.26 -55.10
N GLY A 779 11.75 45.35 -54.43
CA GLY A 779 10.87 46.21 -53.68
C GLY A 779 10.43 45.62 -52.35
N ARG A 780 11.08 44.57 -51.80
CA ARG A 780 10.80 44.03 -50.44
C ARG A 780 12.05 43.43 -49.82
N TRP A 781 12.14 43.48 -48.49
CA TRP A 781 13.20 42.87 -47.67
C TRP A 781 12.61 42.43 -46.32
N ALA A 782 13.18 41.40 -45.70
CA ALA A 782 12.85 40.93 -44.38
C ALA A 782 14.08 40.32 -43.68
N LEU A 783 14.01 40.19 -42.35
CA LEU A 783 14.76 39.22 -41.55
C LEU A 783 13.93 37.93 -41.55
N ASP A 784 14.26 36.96 -42.40
CA ASP A 784 13.40 35.80 -42.68
C ASP A 784 14.20 34.49 -42.66
N PRO A 785 14.19 33.76 -41.52
CA PRO A 785 14.96 32.53 -41.38
C PRO A 785 14.35 31.33 -42.13
N SER A 786 13.25 31.54 -42.86
CA SER A 786 12.55 30.41 -43.48
C SER A 786 13.30 29.84 -44.70
N PHE A 787 13.31 28.50 -44.80
CA PHE A 787 14.04 27.80 -45.84
C PHE A 787 13.77 28.35 -47.27
N GLY A 788 14.82 28.89 -47.89
CA GLY A 788 14.77 29.42 -49.26
C GLY A 788 14.35 30.88 -49.39
N SER A 789 14.33 31.62 -48.28
CA SER A 789 14.41 33.09 -48.19
C SER A 789 15.62 33.65 -48.97
N LEU A 790 15.72 34.98 -49.04
CA LEU A 790 16.89 35.64 -49.60
C LEU A 790 17.86 35.93 -48.45
N PRO A 791 19.18 35.68 -48.61
CA PRO A 791 20.15 35.99 -47.56
C PRO A 791 20.07 37.47 -47.17
N ASP A 792 19.84 37.72 -45.90
CA ASP A 792 19.71 39.05 -45.33
C ASP A 792 20.89 39.40 -44.39
N SER A 793 21.78 38.45 -44.13
CA SER A 793 23.03 38.63 -43.35
C SER A 793 23.94 39.77 -43.79
N SER A 794 23.89 40.17 -45.07
CA SER A 794 24.72 41.27 -45.61
C SER A 794 24.10 42.67 -45.51
N PHE A 795 22.87 42.76 -45.00
CA PHE A 795 22.19 44.03 -44.75
C PHE A 795 22.58 44.58 -43.37
N ASP A 796 22.26 45.84 -43.17
CA ASP A 796 22.46 46.62 -41.95
C ASP A 796 21.08 47.24 -41.72
N ALA A 797 20.30 46.63 -40.83
CA ALA A 797 18.88 46.92 -40.74
C ALA A 797 18.64 48.25 -40.00
N ASP A 798 19.32 48.49 -38.90
CA ASP A 798 19.19 49.71 -38.09
C ASP A 798 20.09 50.88 -38.54
N ASN A 799 20.98 50.65 -39.51
CA ASN A 799 21.85 51.63 -40.15
C ASN A 799 22.88 52.23 -39.18
N ASP A 800 23.45 51.40 -38.31
CA ASP A 800 24.50 51.75 -37.35
C ASP A 800 25.93 51.53 -37.91
N SER A 801 26.04 51.02 -39.15
CA SER A 801 27.24 50.64 -39.89
C SER A 801 27.84 49.25 -39.58
N LEU A 802 27.18 48.46 -38.76
CA LEU A 802 27.42 47.05 -38.53
C LEU A 802 26.42 46.25 -39.39
N SER A 803 26.88 45.21 -40.09
CA SER A 803 25.97 44.34 -40.84
C SER A 803 25.40 43.29 -39.91
N ASN A 804 24.17 42.82 -40.13
CA ASN A 804 23.52 41.77 -39.35
C ASN A 804 24.43 40.55 -39.06
N LEU A 805 25.20 40.06 -40.06
CA LEU A 805 26.15 38.95 -39.88
C LEU A 805 27.26 39.20 -38.83
N MET A 806 27.62 40.46 -38.60
CA MET A 806 28.62 40.85 -37.60
C MET A 806 28.01 41.01 -36.22
N GLU A 807 26.69 41.15 -36.14
CA GLU A 807 25.93 41.36 -34.91
C GLU A 807 25.53 40.04 -34.24
N ILE A 808 25.54 38.93 -35.00
CA ILE A 808 25.22 37.60 -34.46
C ILE A 808 26.01 37.25 -33.18
N PRO A 809 25.46 36.38 -32.31
CA PRO A 809 26.08 36.00 -31.04
C PRO A 809 27.54 35.48 -31.14
N SER A 810 27.87 34.83 -32.26
CA SER A 810 29.22 34.31 -32.51
C SER A 810 30.28 35.39 -32.83
N ARG A 811 29.85 36.65 -32.98
CA ARG A 811 30.69 37.81 -33.35
C ARG A 811 30.66 38.88 -32.27
N TRP A 812 29.83 39.91 -32.43
CA TRP A 812 29.71 41.01 -31.47
C TRP A 812 28.53 40.83 -30.52
N ASP A 813 27.54 40.02 -30.87
CA ASP A 813 26.39 39.70 -30.00
C ASP A 813 25.60 40.96 -29.64
N THR A 814 25.25 41.68 -30.69
CA THR A 814 24.48 42.93 -30.71
C THR A 814 23.14 42.72 -31.41
N ASN A 815 22.21 43.66 -31.23
CA ASN A 815 20.86 43.55 -31.73
C ASN A 815 20.72 44.26 -33.10
N PRO A 816 20.40 43.53 -34.19
CA PRO A 816 20.43 44.05 -35.57
C PRO A 816 19.33 45.08 -35.87
N VAL A 817 18.38 45.25 -34.96
CA VAL A 817 17.29 46.22 -35.09
C VAL A 817 17.47 47.41 -34.14
N LYS A 818 18.57 47.48 -33.39
CA LYS A 818 18.83 48.50 -32.35
C LYS A 818 20.25 49.05 -32.46
N VAL A 819 20.32 50.31 -32.92
CA VAL A 819 21.55 51.06 -33.21
C VAL A 819 22.58 51.07 -32.08
N ASP A 820 22.13 51.00 -30.83
CA ASP A 820 22.93 51.08 -29.60
C ASP A 820 22.43 49.97 -28.69
N THR A 821 23.12 48.84 -28.65
CA THR A 821 22.68 47.61 -27.97
C THR A 821 22.68 47.75 -26.46
N ASP A 822 23.70 48.37 -25.87
CA ASP A 822 23.91 48.42 -24.43
C ASP A 822 23.35 49.70 -23.75
N GLY A 823 22.98 50.70 -24.56
CA GLY A 823 22.34 51.94 -24.14
C GLY A 823 23.30 53.02 -23.64
N ASP A 824 24.58 52.98 -24.04
CA ASP A 824 25.61 53.92 -23.61
C ASP A 824 25.70 55.20 -24.47
N LEU A 825 24.85 55.32 -25.49
CA LEU A 825 24.73 56.38 -26.49
C LEU A 825 25.68 56.29 -27.69
N LEU A 826 26.51 55.26 -27.79
CA LEU A 826 27.35 54.97 -28.95
C LEU A 826 26.65 53.95 -29.88
N PRO A 827 26.79 54.09 -31.21
CA PRO A 827 26.32 53.05 -32.12
C PRO A 827 27.24 51.83 -32.17
N ASP A 828 26.68 50.62 -32.26
CA ASP A 828 27.47 49.38 -32.17
C ASP A 828 28.56 49.32 -33.27
N GLY A 829 28.21 49.68 -34.52
CA GLY A 829 29.16 49.74 -35.63
C GLY A 829 30.28 50.78 -35.46
N TRP A 830 30.01 51.88 -34.74
CA TRP A 830 31.02 52.88 -34.39
C TRP A 830 32.01 52.29 -33.39
N GLU A 831 31.51 51.65 -32.34
CA GLU A 831 32.32 51.02 -31.30
C GLU A 831 33.20 49.93 -31.87
N VAL A 832 32.65 49.01 -32.67
CA VAL A 832 33.42 47.95 -33.35
C VAL A 832 34.58 48.52 -34.15
N THR A 833 34.33 49.61 -34.90
CA THR A 833 35.34 50.24 -35.75
C THR A 833 36.51 50.80 -34.92
N TYR A 834 36.21 51.51 -33.83
CA TYR A 834 37.24 52.13 -32.99
C TYR A 834 37.87 51.15 -32.01
N ASN A 835 37.16 50.10 -31.61
CA ASN A 835 37.68 48.99 -30.84
C ASN A 835 38.74 48.21 -31.63
N GLU A 836 38.46 47.85 -32.90
CA GLU A 836 39.45 47.23 -33.78
C GLU A 836 40.70 48.12 -33.95
N PHE A 837 40.50 49.44 -34.03
CA PHE A 837 41.58 50.41 -34.10
C PHE A 837 42.41 50.45 -32.81
N ALA A 838 41.75 50.47 -31.64
CA ALA A 838 42.36 50.44 -30.31
C ALA A 838 43.22 49.17 -30.12
N VAL A 839 42.70 48.00 -30.48
CA VAL A 839 43.43 46.73 -30.39
C VAL A 839 44.64 46.69 -31.33
N THR A 840 44.53 47.28 -32.52
CA THR A 840 45.59 47.20 -33.55
C THR A 840 46.69 48.24 -33.37
N TYR A 841 46.34 49.47 -32.97
CA TYR A 841 47.25 50.63 -32.94
C TYR A 841 47.33 51.33 -31.58
N GLY A 842 46.35 51.13 -30.69
CA GLY A 842 46.33 51.68 -29.35
C GLY A 842 47.40 51.05 -28.46
N ASN A 843 48.12 51.87 -27.71
CA ASN A 843 49.07 51.40 -26.70
C ASN A 843 48.38 51.33 -25.32
N ILE A 844 47.12 50.88 -25.32
CA ILE A 844 46.24 50.80 -24.16
C ILE A 844 46.47 49.43 -23.50
N THR A 845 46.76 49.43 -22.20
CA THR A 845 46.91 48.19 -21.44
C THR A 845 45.52 47.59 -21.22
N LEU A 846 45.15 46.61 -22.05
CA LEU A 846 43.95 45.78 -21.94
C LEU A 846 43.72 45.36 -20.49
N SER A 847 42.88 46.10 -19.80
CA SER A 847 42.31 45.77 -18.52
C SER A 847 40.82 45.65 -18.79
N VAL A 848 40.33 44.41 -18.69
CA VAL A 848 38.93 44.00 -18.71
C VAL A 848 38.36 43.72 -20.12
N THR A 849 37.74 42.53 -20.18
CA THR A 849 37.23 41.69 -21.29
C THR A 849 38.17 41.31 -22.45
N GLU A 850 37.87 40.16 -23.08
CA GLU A 850 38.68 39.61 -24.20
C GLU A 850 38.46 40.39 -25.52
N ARG A 851 37.52 41.35 -25.55
CA ARG A 851 37.04 42.05 -26.75
C ARG A 851 37.48 43.51 -26.89
N GLY A 852 37.96 44.18 -25.84
CA GLY A 852 38.58 45.51 -25.92
C GLY A 852 37.84 46.59 -25.10
N PRO A 853 38.22 47.88 -25.22
CA PRO A 853 37.70 48.96 -24.37
C PRO A 853 36.38 49.60 -24.86
N LEU A 854 35.84 49.17 -26.00
CA LEU A 854 34.59 49.66 -26.60
C LEU A 854 33.83 48.43 -27.17
N ASP A 855 33.38 47.54 -26.30
CA ASP A 855 32.62 46.34 -26.67
C ASP A 855 31.12 46.68 -26.67
N PRO A 856 30.45 46.72 -27.85
CA PRO A 856 29.09 47.25 -28.00
C PRO A 856 28.00 46.46 -27.24
N LYS A 857 28.35 45.29 -26.68
CA LYS A 857 27.45 44.53 -25.83
C LYS A 857 27.42 45.05 -24.39
N MET A 858 28.41 45.82 -23.97
CA MET A 858 28.69 46.12 -22.56
C MET A 858 28.76 47.61 -22.29
N PHE A 859 27.77 48.09 -21.53
CA PHE A 859 27.68 49.49 -21.12
C PHE A 859 28.96 50.06 -20.44
N ASP A 860 29.82 49.22 -19.86
CA ASP A 860 31.10 49.56 -19.24
C ASP A 860 32.06 48.39 -19.53
N SER A 861 32.85 48.51 -20.59
CA SER A 861 33.70 47.44 -21.11
C SER A 861 34.93 47.17 -20.27
N ASP A 862 35.44 48.20 -19.59
CA ASP A 862 36.69 48.17 -18.84
C ASP A 862 36.48 47.97 -17.31
N GLY A 863 35.22 48.06 -16.87
CA GLY A 863 34.76 47.78 -15.51
C GLY A 863 35.18 48.83 -14.48
N ASP A 864 35.55 50.04 -14.89
CA ASP A 864 35.95 51.12 -14.00
C ASP A 864 34.76 51.91 -13.40
N GLY A 865 33.56 51.65 -13.89
CA GLY A 865 32.29 52.23 -13.45
C GLY A 865 31.86 53.47 -14.23
N ILE A 866 32.55 53.83 -15.31
CA ILE A 866 32.17 54.85 -16.30
C ILE A 866 31.67 54.11 -17.55
N SER A 867 30.64 54.64 -18.21
CA SER A 867 30.17 54.03 -19.46
C SER A 867 31.11 54.34 -20.62
N ASP A 868 31.19 53.46 -21.60
CA ASP A 868 32.08 53.61 -22.75
C ASP A 868 31.82 54.95 -23.47
N GLY A 869 30.56 55.35 -23.69
CA GLY A 869 30.19 56.66 -24.23
C GLY A 869 30.57 57.88 -23.38
N SER A 870 30.73 57.70 -22.06
CA SER A 870 31.13 58.75 -21.11
C SER A 870 32.63 58.75 -20.81
N GLU A 871 33.39 57.81 -21.36
CA GLU A 871 34.83 57.69 -21.16
C GLU A 871 35.62 58.66 -22.06
N ASP A 872 36.81 59.06 -21.63
CA ASP A 872 37.80 59.82 -22.42
C ASP A 872 39.09 58.97 -22.45
N LEU A 873 39.17 58.07 -23.45
CA LEU A 873 40.19 57.03 -23.55
C LEU A 873 41.60 57.57 -23.84
N ASP A 874 41.69 58.62 -24.65
CA ASP A 874 42.96 59.18 -25.10
C ASP A 874 43.42 60.42 -24.30
N SER A 875 42.55 60.89 -23.39
CA SER A 875 42.79 62.00 -22.46
C SER A 875 43.17 63.29 -23.18
N ASP A 876 42.52 63.57 -24.30
CA ASP A 876 42.78 64.72 -25.15
C ASP A 876 42.00 65.99 -24.76
N GLY A 877 41.12 65.85 -23.77
CA GLY A 877 40.40 66.94 -23.13
C GLY A 877 41.30 68.07 -22.59
N LEU A 878 40.69 69.19 -22.21
CA LEU A 878 41.45 70.35 -21.76
C LEU A 878 42.07 70.10 -20.39
N ASN A 879 43.31 70.58 -20.23
CA ASN A 879 44.01 70.47 -18.96
C ASN A 879 43.27 71.23 -17.83
N VAL A 880 42.57 70.51 -16.96
CA VAL A 880 41.78 71.05 -15.85
C VAL A 880 42.60 72.00 -14.96
N MET A 881 43.87 71.66 -14.70
CA MET A 881 44.77 72.52 -13.91
C MET A 881 45.05 73.85 -14.60
N HIS A 882 45.11 73.88 -15.93
CA HIS A 882 45.22 75.12 -16.70
C HIS A 882 43.93 75.95 -16.60
N LEU A 883 42.77 75.32 -16.74
CA LEU A 883 41.45 75.96 -16.60
C LEU A 883 41.24 76.54 -15.21
N MET A 884 41.56 75.79 -14.15
CA MET A 884 41.49 76.28 -12.76
C MET A 884 42.38 77.51 -12.55
N ASN A 885 43.59 77.54 -13.13
CA ASN A 885 44.45 78.72 -13.04
C ASN A 885 43.93 79.92 -13.83
N LYS A 886 43.12 79.69 -14.88
CA LYS A 886 42.56 80.72 -15.76
C LYS A 886 41.28 81.34 -15.19
N TYR A 887 40.32 80.53 -14.77
CA TYR A 887 38.99 80.96 -14.30
C TYR A 887 38.88 81.04 -12.77
N CYS A 888 39.77 80.37 -12.03
CA CYS A 888 39.80 80.38 -10.57
C CYS A 888 41.22 80.53 -9.99
N PRO A 889 42.00 81.57 -10.34
CA PRO A 889 43.41 81.67 -9.98
C PRO A 889 43.72 81.59 -8.46
N GLY A 890 42.73 81.81 -7.59
CA GLY A 890 42.81 81.63 -6.14
C GLY A 890 42.48 80.23 -5.60
N TRP A 891 42.22 79.23 -6.46
CA TRP A 891 41.75 77.88 -6.07
C TRP A 891 42.68 77.15 -5.09
N ASN A 892 43.97 77.46 -5.11
CA ASN A 892 44.99 76.84 -4.25
C ASN A 892 45.38 77.68 -3.02
N ASP A 893 44.77 78.86 -2.82
CA ASP A 893 45.04 79.76 -1.68
C ASP A 893 43.80 79.88 -0.77
N PRO A 894 43.78 79.21 0.40
CA PRO A 894 42.64 79.28 1.32
C PRO A 894 42.45 80.67 1.97
N GLN A 895 43.35 81.64 1.73
CA GLN A 895 43.22 83.01 2.21
C GLN A 895 42.75 84.00 1.12
N ASN A 896 42.65 83.57 -0.13
CA ASN A 896 42.26 84.42 -1.26
C ASN A 896 41.51 83.62 -2.34
N SER A 897 40.19 83.48 -2.17
CA SER A 897 39.31 82.79 -3.12
C SER A 897 38.83 83.73 -4.24
N ALA A 898 39.76 84.28 -5.03
CA ALA A 898 39.42 85.01 -6.24
C ALA A 898 39.07 84.00 -7.35
N CYS A 899 37.79 83.69 -7.47
CA CYS A 899 37.28 82.65 -8.35
C CYS A 899 36.06 83.18 -9.13
N HIS A 900 36.15 83.17 -10.46
CA HIS A 900 35.06 83.61 -11.34
C HIS A 900 34.10 82.44 -11.66
N ILE A 901 34.64 81.22 -11.75
CA ILE A 901 33.88 79.97 -11.88
C ILE A 901 34.36 79.03 -10.76
N ASP A 902 33.51 78.80 -9.76
CA ASP A 902 33.84 78.06 -8.54
C ASP A 902 33.77 76.53 -8.75
N PRO A 903 34.90 75.79 -8.68
CA PRO A 903 34.91 74.34 -8.85
C PRO A 903 34.15 73.60 -7.73
N SER A 904 33.87 74.24 -6.60
CA SER A 904 33.07 73.66 -5.52
C SER A 904 31.56 73.88 -5.70
N SER A 905 31.16 74.74 -6.64
CA SER A 905 29.76 74.89 -7.02
C SER A 905 29.35 73.79 -8.01
N PRO A 906 28.11 73.26 -7.95
CA PRO A 906 27.67 72.22 -8.88
C PRO A 906 27.86 72.58 -10.35
N SER A 907 27.55 73.81 -10.74
CA SER A 907 27.75 74.29 -12.13
C SER A 907 29.22 74.46 -12.49
N GLY A 908 30.06 74.94 -11.57
CA GLY A 908 31.49 75.06 -11.84
C GLY A 908 32.23 73.73 -11.85
N ALA A 909 31.81 72.73 -11.07
CA ALA A 909 32.35 71.38 -11.14
C ALA A 909 32.08 70.74 -12.52
N ILE A 910 30.85 70.90 -13.03
CA ILE A 910 30.45 70.48 -14.39
C ILE A 910 31.33 71.18 -15.44
N PHE A 911 31.50 72.51 -15.36
CA PHE A 911 32.38 73.26 -16.27
C PHE A 911 33.79 72.71 -16.40
N TYR A 912 34.43 72.32 -15.28
CA TYR A 912 35.80 71.83 -15.31
C TYR A 912 35.89 70.35 -15.68
N ASN A 913 34.85 69.55 -15.40
CA ASN A 913 34.80 68.13 -15.72
C ASN A 913 34.49 67.91 -17.20
N ASP A 914 33.44 68.55 -17.74
CA ASP A 914 33.04 68.44 -19.15
C ASP A 914 34.15 68.96 -20.08
N LEU A 915 34.90 69.98 -19.66
CA LEU A 915 36.05 70.45 -20.41
C LEU A 915 37.30 69.59 -20.19
N GLY A 916 37.35 68.86 -19.09
CA GLY A 916 38.50 68.05 -18.70
C GLY A 916 38.51 66.67 -19.36
N ASN A 917 37.33 66.15 -19.69
CA ASN A 917 37.10 64.85 -20.27
C ASN A 917 36.30 65.06 -21.56
N TYR A 918 36.96 64.97 -22.70
CA TYR A 918 36.25 65.01 -23.99
C TYR A 918 35.78 63.59 -24.27
N THR A 919 34.48 63.33 -24.13
CA THR A 919 34.01 61.95 -24.06
C THR A 919 33.84 61.32 -25.44
N ASN A 920 33.94 60.00 -25.51
CA ASN A 920 33.73 59.21 -26.73
C ASN A 920 32.42 59.58 -27.46
N TYR A 921 31.33 59.83 -26.72
CA TYR A 921 30.07 60.29 -27.30
C TYR A 921 30.17 61.70 -27.91
N GLU A 922 30.88 62.63 -27.27
CA GLU A 922 31.12 63.97 -27.83
C GLU A 922 31.97 63.90 -29.10
N GLU A 923 32.91 62.95 -29.15
CA GLU A 923 33.71 62.69 -30.34
C GLU A 923 32.88 62.12 -31.49
N TYR A 924 31.99 61.17 -31.20
CA TYR A 924 31.03 60.67 -32.18
C TYR A 924 30.18 61.80 -32.77
N GLN A 925 29.68 62.73 -31.94
CA GLN A 925 28.88 63.87 -32.40
C GLN A 925 29.66 64.85 -33.29
N ASN A 926 30.95 65.05 -33.00
CA ASN A 926 31.79 66.02 -33.72
C ASN A 926 32.61 65.40 -34.86
N GLY A 927 32.64 64.06 -34.96
CA GLY A 927 33.37 63.32 -35.99
C GLY A 927 34.89 63.26 -35.74
N THR A 928 35.31 63.30 -34.48
CA THR A 928 36.71 63.13 -34.01
C THR A 928 36.94 61.69 -33.55
N HIS A 929 38.16 61.34 -33.11
CA HIS A 929 38.61 59.96 -33.01
C HIS A 929 38.99 59.53 -31.56
N PRO A 930 38.26 58.59 -30.93
CA PRO A 930 38.35 58.30 -29.49
C PRO A 930 39.65 57.69 -28.96
N ILE A 931 40.44 57.14 -29.87
CA ILE A 931 41.75 56.56 -29.55
C ILE A 931 42.91 57.51 -29.91
N LEU A 932 42.66 58.53 -30.75
CA LEU A 932 43.70 59.39 -31.30
C LEU A 932 43.44 60.83 -30.91
N ASN A 933 44.30 61.32 -30.03
CA ASN A 933 44.22 62.67 -29.50
C ASN A 933 44.45 63.82 -30.50
N ASP A 934 44.51 63.57 -31.80
CA ASP A 934 44.70 64.56 -32.89
C ASP A 934 44.23 63.90 -34.19
N THR A 935 42.94 64.03 -34.50
CA THR A 935 42.27 63.38 -35.63
C THR A 935 42.79 63.87 -36.99
N ASP A 936 43.02 65.17 -37.12
CA ASP A 936 43.36 65.79 -38.41
C ASP A 936 44.88 65.97 -38.63
N GLY A 937 45.67 65.73 -37.58
CA GLY A 937 47.13 65.72 -37.57
C GLY A 937 47.77 67.12 -37.58
N ASP A 938 47.02 68.16 -37.21
CA ASP A 938 47.48 69.54 -37.22
C ASP A 938 48.22 69.98 -35.94
N LEU A 939 48.34 69.06 -34.97
CA LEU A 939 48.95 69.19 -33.64
C LEU A 939 48.07 69.86 -32.57
N TRP A 940 46.80 70.15 -32.87
CA TRP A 940 45.80 70.45 -31.86
C TRP A 940 45.16 69.15 -31.37
N LEU A 941 44.80 69.11 -30.08
CA LEU A 941 44.03 67.99 -29.55
C LEU A 941 42.57 68.21 -29.90
N ASP A 942 41.81 67.15 -30.17
CA ASP A 942 40.44 67.26 -30.70
C ASP A 942 39.53 68.00 -29.70
N GLY A 943 39.59 67.65 -28.42
CA GLY A 943 38.88 68.38 -27.35
C GLY A 943 39.27 69.86 -27.26
N SER A 944 40.55 70.19 -27.54
CA SER A 944 40.99 71.59 -27.62
C SER A 944 40.55 72.30 -28.89
N GLU A 945 40.41 71.58 -30.00
CA GLU A 945 39.98 72.13 -31.28
C GLU A 945 38.51 72.53 -31.22
N VAL A 946 37.64 71.63 -30.76
CA VAL A 946 36.20 71.88 -30.61
C VAL A 946 35.94 73.01 -29.61
N TYR A 947 36.66 73.07 -28.49
CA TYR A 947 36.44 74.11 -27.50
C TYR A 947 36.90 75.50 -27.93
N HIS A 948 38.06 75.63 -28.59
CA HIS A 948 38.69 76.92 -28.90
C HIS A 948 38.36 77.48 -30.29
N GLN A 949 37.56 76.76 -31.06
CA GLN A 949 37.01 77.28 -32.31
C GLN A 949 36.02 78.41 -32.04
N ASP A 950 35.99 79.37 -32.97
CA ASP A 950 35.03 80.47 -33.04
C ASP A 950 34.17 80.17 -34.28
N GLN A 951 33.01 79.53 -34.08
CA GLN A 951 32.17 79.00 -35.16
C GLN A 951 31.46 80.09 -35.97
N ASP A 952 31.21 81.26 -35.37
CA ASP A 952 30.49 82.37 -36.01
C ASP A 952 31.31 83.66 -36.19
N ASP A 953 32.61 83.59 -35.91
CA ASP A 953 33.62 84.65 -36.06
C ASP A 953 33.35 85.90 -35.18
N ASP A 954 32.67 85.75 -34.04
CA ASP A 954 32.32 86.87 -33.16
C ASP A 954 33.39 87.20 -32.09
N SER A 955 34.44 86.38 -32.05
CA SER A 955 35.57 86.37 -31.12
C SER A 955 35.26 85.88 -29.71
N MET A 956 34.19 85.12 -29.52
CA MET A 956 34.01 84.21 -28.40
C MET A 956 34.49 82.80 -28.78
N TRP A 957 34.54 81.89 -27.81
CA TRP A 957 34.93 80.50 -28.05
C TRP A 957 33.69 79.64 -27.93
N SER A 958 33.45 78.79 -28.92
CA SER A 958 32.21 78.03 -29.05
C SER A 958 31.94 77.10 -27.88
N GLY A 959 32.98 76.46 -27.31
CA GLY A 959 32.80 75.66 -26.10
C GLY A 959 32.53 76.49 -24.83
N TRP A 960 32.96 77.75 -24.78
CA TRP A 960 32.58 78.66 -23.68
C TRP A 960 31.15 79.15 -23.83
N GLU A 961 30.71 79.42 -25.06
CA GLU A 961 29.34 79.83 -25.38
C GLU A 961 28.33 78.73 -25.05
N PHE A 962 28.59 77.51 -25.51
CA PHE A 962 27.78 76.33 -25.27
C PHE A 962 27.51 76.13 -23.76
N PHE A 963 28.56 76.18 -22.93
CA PHE A 963 28.41 75.97 -21.48
C PHE A 963 27.52 77.02 -20.80
N PHE A 964 27.59 78.28 -21.22
CA PHE A 964 26.76 79.35 -20.66
C PHE A 964 25.39 79.48 -21.32
N GLY A 965 25.03 78.58 -22.23
CA GLY A 965 23.76 78.59 -22.94
C GLY A 965 23.63 79.75 -23.94
N LEU A 966 24.78 80.24 -24.42
CA LEU A 966 24.90 81.12 -25.57
C LEU A 966 24.91 80.23 -26.84
N ASP A 967 24.53 80.79 -27.99
CA ASP A 967 24.41 80.04 -29.24
C ASP A 967 25.71 80.22 -30.04
N PRO A 968 26.58 79.19 -30.15
CA PRO A 968 27.86 79.32 -30.85
C PRO A 968 27.76 79.65 -32.34
N TYR A 969 26.54 79.67 -32.89
CA TYR A 969 26.26 80.00 -34.28
C TYR A 969 25.51 81.35 -34.44
N ASP A 970 25.20 82.08 -33.35
CA ASP A 970 24.56 83.41 -33.39
C ASP A 970 25.50 84.53 -32.87
N PRO A 971 26.14 85.30 -33.77
CA PRO A 971 27.16 86.29 -33.40
C PRO A 971 26.60 87.53 -32.69
N SER A 972 25.28 87.55 -32.46
CA SER A 972 24.57 88.63 -31.81
C SER A 972 24.74 88.59 -30.29
N ASP A 973 24.89 87.40 -29.72
CA ASP A 973 24.89 87.18 -28.27
C ASP A 973 26.18 87.67 -27.59
N ALA A 974 27.30 87.78 -28.32
CA ALA A 974 28.52 88.48 -27.88
C ALA A 974 28.27 89.88 -27.34
N THR A 975 27.27 90.57 -27.89
CA THR A 975 26.95 91.97 -27.55
C THR A 975 25.91 92.11 -26.44
N ILE A 976 25.33 90.99 -25.98
CA ILE A 976 24.35 90.95 -24.91
C ILE A 976 25.06 90.98 -23.55
N ASP A 977 24.42 91.63 -22.57
CA ASP A 977 24.79 91.63 -21.16
C ASP A 977 23.78 90.71 -20.45
N SER A 978 24.15 89.44 -20.29
CA SER A 978 23.23 88.38 -19.88
C SER A 978 22.84 88.44 -18.40
N ASP A 979 23.70 88.97 -17.53
CA ASP A 979 23.47 89.07 -16.08
C ASP A 979 23.16 90.51 -15.57
N ALA A 980 23.20 91.49 -16.48
CA ALA A 980 22.92 92.89 -16.26
C ALA A 980 23.91 93.61 -15.32
N ASP A 981 25.18 93.18 -15.30
CA ASP A 981 26.25 93.82 -14.53
C ASP A 981 26.92 95.01 -15.26
N GLY A 982 26.61 95.18 -16.54
CA GLY A 982 27.10 96.26 -17.42
C GLY A 982 28.25 95.87 -18.36
N TYR A 983 28.67 94.61 -18.38
CA TYR A 983 29.64 94.04 -19.32
C TYR A 983 28.93 93.12 -20.33
N SER A 984 29.47 93.00 -21.55
CA SER A 984 28.89 92.11 -22.56
C SER A 984 29.54 90.74 -22.50
N ASN A 985 28.85 89.70 -22.96
CA ASN A 985 29.35 88.31 -22.98
C ASN A 985 30.75 88.21 -23.61
N LYS A 986 31.00 88.91 -24.74
CA LYS A 986 32.32 88.98 -25.38
C LYS A 986 33.42 89.57 -24.48
N CYS A 987 33.07 90.60 -23.70
CA CYS A 987 34.00 91.21 -22.75
C CYS A 987 34.33 90.25 -21.61
N GLU A 988 33.35 89.49 -21.15
CA GLU A 988 33.50 88.51 -20.09
C GLU A 988 34.28 87.28 -20.53
N ASN A 989 34.04 86.75 -21.73
CA ASN A 989 34.83 85.70 -22.35
C ASN A 989 36.32 86.10 -22.41
N LYS A 990 36.63 87.31 -22.91
CA LYS A 990 37.99 87.85 -23.01
C LYS A 990 38.71 87.95 -21.66
N TYR A 991 37.99 88.22 -20.58
CA TYR A 991 38.55 88.38 -19.23
C TYR A 991 38.30 87.20 -18.30
N ASN A 992 37.75 86.10 -18.83
CA ASN A 992 37.48 84.84 -18.12
C ASN A 992 36.52 85.00 -16.92
N THR A 993 35.49 85.84 -17.06
CA THR A 993 34.43 86.03 -16.04
C THR A 993 33.17 85.25 -16.39
N ASN A 994 32.18 85.21 -15.49
CA ASN A 994 30.99 84.35 -15.64
C ASN A 994 29.79 85.22 -16.07
N PRO A 995 29.28 85.06 -17.31
CA PRO A 995 28.29 85.95 -17.91
C PRO A 995 26.87 85.79 -17.39
N LEU A 996 26.64 84.84 -16.49
CA LEU A 996 25.35 84.61 -15.84
C LEU A 996 25.36 85.03 -14.38
N ASN A 997 26.48 85.53 -13.86
CA ASN A 997 26.64 85.85 -12.44
C ASN A 997 27.08 87.31 -12.23
N PRO A 998 26.16 88.19 -11.77
CA PRO A 998 26.42 89.63 -11.67
C PRO A 998 27.44 90.03 -10.57
N LEU A 999 27.98 89.04 -9.85
CA LEU A 999 29.08 89.21 -8.90
C LEU A 999 30.46 88.84 -9.49
N SER A 1000 30.50 88.29 -10.70
CA SER A 1000 31.69 87.83 -11.41
C SER A 1000 31.99 88.74 -12.59
N PHE A 1001 32.66 89.86 -12.34
CA PHE A 1001 32.88 90.90 -13.34
C PHE A 1001 34.37 91.25 -13.52
N PRO A 1002 34.77 91.84 -14.66
CA PRO A 1002 36.14 92.27 -14.89
C PRO A 1002 36.63 93.30 -13.86
N GLY A 1003 37.86 93.13 -13.36
CA GLY A 1003 38.49 93.96 -12.34
C GLY A 1003 38.99 95.33 -12.81
N GLN A 1004 39.35 96.20 -11.87
CA GLN A 1004 39.88 97.54 -12.18
C GLN A 1004 41.19 97.48 -12.98
N GLY A 1005 41.10 97.77 -14.28
CA GLY A 1005 42.23 97.80 -15.22
C GLY A 1005 42.04 96.92 -16.46
N GLN A 1006 41.02 96.06 -16.47
CA GLN A 1006 40.57 95.31 -17.64
C GLN A 1006 39.60 96.20 -18.42
N LEU A 1007 39.99 96.62 -19.62
CA LEU A 1007 39.22 97.56 -20.44
C LEU A 1007 38.38 96.78 -21.46
N CYS A 1008 37.06 96.87 -21.32
CA CYS A 1008 36.11 96.39 -22.32
C CYS A 1008 35.73 97.55 -23.23
N ASN A 1009 36.27 97.50 -24.44
CA ASN A 1009 36.04 98.47 -25.49
C ASN A 1009 34.80 98.00 -26.30
N GLN A 1010 33.73 98.80 -26.35
CA GLN A 1010 32.52 98.51 -27.16
C GLN A 1010 32.75 98.56 -28.70
N PHE A 1011 33.99 98.77 -29.16
CA PHE A 1011 34.38 98.93 -30.56
C PHE A 1011 35.60 98.07 -30.96
N GLU A 1012 35.92 97.01 -30.21
CA GLU A 1012 36.93 96.01 -30.60
C GLU A 1012 36.30 94.68 -31.00
#